data_AF-A0A7H5EVD5-F1
#
_entry.id   AF-A0A7H5EVD5-F1
#
_cell.length_a   1.000
_cell.length_b   1.000
_cell.length_c   1.000
_cell.angle_alpha   90.00
_cell.angle_beta   90.00
_cell.angle_gamma   90.00
#
_symmetry.space_group_name_H-M   'P 1'
#
loop_
_entity.id
_entity.type
_entity.pdbx_description
1 polymer ?
#
loop_
_entity_poly.entity_id
_entity_poly.type
_entity_poly.pdbx_seq_one_letter_code
_entity_poly.pdbx_strand_id
1 'polypeptide(L)'
;MFNTKILFFTSNPAGHISINYGKEYREVKEGISASEKNDYSIEVMLATKPIDIQKAILDFKPNIVHFSGHGEEGGGLVLEDELGNPKSISARALGQLFDLVSEQVNCVVLNSCYSTDQILHIGKYVDHVIGMGDEISDEASIKFSVGFYDALVKGNTVEDSFKFGKTAIAIYGLEEESVPILFNKESDSNSSRYDSAQIEFSKKRIITIGFTYDSPMFYYGENDKIMGFGYELARKLAQELKKSVKPKVINYSNVQDKLLSGEIDLAVGGFIPGDKYGNKLDFSKEYLKANFCLVVRKSSNYKTIEDVNGLSVGVYNEPYVKEWCEKYLPKSKITAYSYPNWFECLEKGEIDAIVNDYPYASISLKNHQDLKITNYHLSYSDVGYAICLPKDKKVTEAVNSALDRVLGDRYFMRYIHNKYIEFIENDSSHLVDKFKSIEYKHVYVTKKNDNIHKLAEKFLRDRDQWASIYNLNRHILPNPWVMEEGLPIYIPDSQADIDKSFMRMAIEHARNGMNRNDGGPFGAVIVKNGEIVGSGNNMVTSINDPTAHAEVVAIRDACKRLGTFQLDDCVIYTSCEPCPMCIGAIYWARPNRVVYGCDRFNAASIGFDDDFIYKEIAKDRDARKIPMSQILGEEAKIVFDEWSKKMDKLEY
;
A
#
# COMPACT_ATOMS: atom_id res chain seq x y z
N MET A 1 7.18 52.18 21.29
CA MET A 1 6.37 51.55 20.23
C MET A 1 6.68 50.08 20.30
N PHE A 2 5.67 49.24 20.54
CA PHE A 2 5.84 47.79 20.57
C PHE A 2 6.35 47.30 19.22
N ASN A 3 7.32 46.38 19.22
CA ASN A 3 7.95 45.87 18.00
C ASN A 3 7.14 44.74 17.34
N THR A 4 6.30 44.04 18.13
CA THR A 4 5.42 42.97 17.63
C THR A 4 3.99 43.17 18.12
N LYS A 5 3.04 43.20 17.19
CA LYS A 5 1.61 43.36 17.48
C LYS A 5 0.87 42.03 17.27
N ILE A 6 0.08 41.61 18.25
CA ILE A 6 -0.70 40.37 18.23
C ILE A 6 -2.18 40.72 18.25
N LEU A 7 -2.93 40.26 17.24
CA LEU A 7 -4.38 40.40 17.19
C LEU A 7 -5.02 39.04 17.48
N PHE A 8 -5.85 38.97 18.52
CA PHE A 8 -6.46 37.74 19.00
C PHE A 8 -7.98 37.78 18.77
N PHE A 9 -8.47 36.92 17.89
CA PHE A 9 -9.88 36.77 17.59
C PHE A 9 -10.47 35.60 18.37
N THR A 10 -11.64 35.83 18.96
CA THR A 10 -12.46 34.75 19.52
C THR A 10 -13.82 34.66 18.81
N SER A 11 -14.33 33.43 18.68
CA SER A 11 -15.67 33.13 18.15
C SER A 11 -16.56 32.55 19.26
N ASN A 12 -17.79 33.04 19.45
CA ASN A 12 -18.75 32.45 20.40
C ASN A 12 -20.19 32.41 19.83
N PRO A 13 -20.43 31.66 18.74
CA PRO A 13 -21.75 31.62 18.10
C PRO A 13 -22.81 30.97 19.00
N ALA A 14 -24.03 31.49 18.96
CA ALA A 14 -25.12 31.02 19.81
C ALA A 14 -25.50 29.56 19.49
N GLY A 15 -25.53 28.70 20.52
CA GLY A 15 -25.96 27.29 20.41
C GLY A 15 -24.88 26.23 20.61
N HIS A 16 -23.61 26.61 20.76
CA HIS A 16 -22.51 25.70 21.16
C HIS A 16 -22.22 25.77 22.67
N ILE A 17 -21.70 24.67 23.22
CA ILE A 17 -21.25 24.59 24.62
C ILE A 17 -20.20 25.68 24.86
N SER A 18 -20.38 26.51 25.90
CA SER A 18 -19.49 27.65 26.16
C SER A 18 -18.06 27.17 26.44
N ILE A 19 -17.17 27.29 25.46
CA ILE A 19 -15.73 27.13 25.69
C ILE A 19 -15.24 28.31 26.54
N ASN A 20 -14.29 28.02 27.43
CA ASN A 20 -13.73 28.98 28.38
C ASN A 20 -12.66 29.89 27.72
N TYR A 21 -12.95 30.51 26.56
CA TYR A 21 -11.99 31.36 25.81
C TYR A 21 -11.44 32.54 26.63
N GLY A 22 -12.21 33.01 27.61
CA GLY A 22 -11.77 34.03 28.57
C GLY A 22 -10.63 33.58 29.48
N LYS A 23 -10.39 32.26 29.60
CA LYS A 23 -9.25 31.67 30.31
C LYS A 23 -8.01 31.62 29.41
N GLU A 24 -8.12 31.16 28.17
CA GLU A 24 -7.00 31.15 27.21
C GLU A 24 -6.42 32.56 27.02
N TYR A 25 -7.27 33.54 26.71
CA TYR A 25 -6.82 34.92 26.57
C TYR A 25 -6.18 35.45 27.86
N ARG A 26 -6.76 35.16 29.03
CA ARG A 26 -6.24 35.65 30.31
C ARG A 26 -4.85 35.09 30.58
N GLU A 27 -4.65 33.78 30.39
CA GLU A 27 -3.36 33.13 30.59
C GLU A 27 -2.31 33.62 29.57
N VAL A 28 -2.68 33.76 28.29
CA VAL A 28 -1.80 34.34 27.26
C VAL A 28 -1.46 35.80 27.57
N LYS A 29 -2.44 36.61 27.98
CA LYS A 29 -2.22 38.03 28.33
C LYS A 29 -1.35 38.17 29.57
N GLU A 30 -1.55 37.35 30.60
CA GLU A 30 -0.72 37.33 31.80
C GLU A 30 0.73 36.98 31.45
N GLY A 31 0.95 35.95 30.61
CA GLY A 31 2.28 35.59 30.11
C GLY A 31 2.95 36.72 29.31
N ILE A 32 2.20 37.38 28.42
CA ILE A 32 2.71 38.53 27.64
C ILE A 32 2.99 39.75 28.54
N SER A 33 2.13 40.03 29.53
CA SER A 33 2.25 41.18 30.42
C SER A 33 3.33 41.01 31.49
N ALA A 34 3.71 39.78 31.82
CA ALA A 34 4.80 39.46 32.74
C ALA A 34 6.19 39.60 32.10
N SER A 35 6.28 39.83 30.78
CA SER A 35 7.55 40.07 30.09
C SER A 35 8.11 41.45 30.44
N GLU A 36 9.36 41.50 30.91
CA GLU A 36 10.05 42.76 31.28
C GLU A 36 10.31 43.69 30.07
N LYS A 37 10.09 43.21 28.84
CA LYS A 37 10.28 43.97 27.60
C LYS A 37 8.93 44.45 27.06
N ASN A 38 8.74 45.77 27.04
CA ASN A 38 7.58 46.47 26.43
C ASN A 38 7.54 46.37 24.89
N ASP A 39 7.84 45.21 24.31
CA ASP A 39 7.99 45.00 22.87
C ASP A 39 6.79 44.31 22.23
N TYR A 40 5.82 43.80 23.01
CA TYR A 40 4.61 43.14 22.52
C TYR A 40 3.33 43.88 22.94
N SER A 41 2.38 44.03 22.01
CA SER A 41 1.02 44.49 22.33
C SER A 41 -0.02 43.50 21.81
N ILE A 42 -0.98 43.11 22.65
CA ILE A 42 -2.08 42.23 22.29
C ILE A 42 -3.42 42.98 22.33
N GLU A 43 -4.20 42.86 21.25
CA GLU A 43 -5.58 43.34 21.17
C GLU A 43 -6.53 42.16 20.94
N VAL A 44 -7.67 42.16 21.62
CA VAL A 44 -8.68 41.10 21.52
C VAL A 44 -9.94 41.62 20.89
N MET A 45 -10.44 40.88 19.92
CA MET A 45 -11.74 41.09 19.30
C MET A 45 -12.64 39.91 19.64
N LEU A 46 -13.72 40.19 20.37
CA LEU A 46 -14.73 39.20 20.77
C LEU A 46 -15.87 39.16 19.75
N ALA A 47 -16.55 37.99 19.64
CA ALA A 47 -17.76 37.81 18.82
C ALA A 47 -17.57 38.28 17.37
N THR A 48 -16.47 37.82 16.77
CA THR A 48 -15.96 38.39 15.51
C THR A 48 -16.82 37.95 14.33
N LYS A 49 -17.39 38.91 13.59
CA LYS A 49 -18.01 38.64 12.28
C LYS A 49 -16.96 38.60 11.18
N PRO A 50 -17.19 37.91 10.04
CA PRO A 50 -16.24 37.88 8.93
C PRO A 50 -15.72 39.25 8.47
N ILE A 51 -16.57 40.28 8.52
CA ILE A 51 -16.21 41.66 8.13
C ILE A 51 -15.32 42.36 9.17
N ASP A 52 -15.38 41.94 10.43
CA ASP A 52 -14.62 42.55 11.52
C ASP A 52 -13.15 42.12 11.48
N ILE A 53 -12.86 40.92 10.97
CA ILE A 53 -11.48 40.44 10.79
C ILE A 53 -10.70 41.40 9.88
N GLN A 54 -11.25 41.70 8.70
CA GLN A 54 -10.59 42.54 7.72
C GLN A 54 -10.36 43.96 8.27
N LYS A 55 -11.38 44.55 8.92
CA LYS A 55 -11.28 45.88 9.53
C LYS A 55 -10.22 45.90 10.64
N ALA A 56 -10.26 44.94 11.55
CA ALA A 56 -9.34 44.89 12.67
C ALA A 56 -7.89 44.70 12.22
N ILE A 57 -7.62 43.88 11.21
CA ILE A 57 -6.26 43.74 10.65
C ILE A 57 -5.79 45.07 10.03
N LEU A 58 -6.64 45.76 9.28
CA LEU A 58 -6.30 47.04 8.65
C LEU A 58 -6.05 48.16 9.66
N ASP A 59 -6.83 48.21 10.75
CA ASP A 59 -6.75 49.25 11.78
C ASP A 59 -5.59 48.99 12.75
N PHE A 60 -5.52 47.77 13.31
CA PHE A 60 -4.54 47.42 14.33
C PHE A 60 -3.14 47.16 13.78
N LYS A 61 -3.09 46.69 12.52
CA LYS A 61 -1.84 46.40 11.81
C LYS A 61 -0.97 45.34 12.51
N PRO A 62 -1.48 44.11 12.76
CA PRO A 62 -0.76 43.07 13.50
C PRO A 62 0.39 42.44 12.72
N ASN A 63 1.36 41.90 13.46
CA ASN A 63 2.37 40.97 12.94
C ASN A 63 1.93 39.51 13.10
N ILE A 64 1.17 39.22 14.16
CA ILE A 64 0.66 37.88 14.48
C ILE A 64 -0.86 37.94 14.59
N VAL A 65 -1.55 37.03 13.93
CA VAL A 65 -3.00 36.87 14.07
C VAL A 65 -3.32 35.51 14.68
N HIS A 66 -4.07 35.50 15.78
CA HIS A 66 -4.51 34.29 16.47
C HIS A 66 -6.02 34.16 16.36
N PHE A 67 -6.49 32.99 15.95
CA PHE A 67 -7.90 32.61 16.01
C PHE A 67 -8.09 31.50 17.04
N SER A 68 -8.90 31.77 18.05
CA SER A 68 -9.32 30.79 19.06
C SER A 68 -10.82 30.55 18.92
N GLY A 69 -11.23 29.33 18.62
CA GLY A 69 -12.61 29.06 18.24
C GLY A 69 -12.92 27.62 17.84
N HIS A 70 -14.18 27.39 17.46
CA HIS A 70 -14.62 26.09 16.95
C HIS A 70 -14.27 25.92 15.47
N GLY A 71 -13.83 24.71 15.10
CA GLY A 71 -13.76 24.25 13.72
C GLY A 71 -14.84 23.22 13.43
N GLU A 72 -15.29 23.15 12.18
CA GLU A 72 -16.22 22.11 11.70
C GLU A 72 -15.47 20.89 11.11
N GLU A 73 -16.05 19.70 11.23
CA GLU A 73 -15.63 18.52 10.45
C GLU A 73 -15.79 18.82 8.95
N GLY A 74 -14.68 19.20 8.30
CA GLY A 74 -14.68 19.71 6.93
C GLY A 74 -13.76 20.91 6.69
N GLY A 75 -13.06 21.39 7.73
CA GLY A 75 -11.98 22.37 7.59
C GLY A 75 -12.49 23.79 7.36
N GLY A 76 -13.18 24.35 8.36
CA GLY A 76 -13.73 25.71 8.33
C GLY A 76 -13.54 26.44 9.67
N LEU A 77 -13.05 27.69 9.64
CA LEU A 77 -13.08 28.56 10.83
C LEU A 77 -14.51 29.10 11.00
N VAL A 78 -15.15 28.80 12.13
CA VAL A 78 -16.54 29.19 12.39
C VAL A 78 -16.59 30.52 13.12
N LEU A 79 -17.30 31.49 12.53
CA LEU A 79 -17.54 32.82 13.11
C LEU A 79 -19.04 33.09 13.30
N GLU A 80 -19.40 34.32 13.69
CA GLU A 80 -20.79 34.75 13.81
C GLU A 80 -21.28 35.48 12.55
N ASP A 81 -22.52 35.24 12.13
CA ASP A 81 -23.23 36.06 11.15
C ASP A 81 -23.91 37.30 11.80
N GLU A 82 -24.67 38.07 11.01
CA GLU A 82 -25.38 39.26 11.50
C GLU A 82 -26.47 38.97 12.54
N LEU A 83 -26.87 37.71 12.69
CA LEU A 83 -27.90 37.21 13.60
C LEU A 83 -27.31 36.43 14.79
N GLY A 84 -25.98 36.29 14.87
CA GLY A 84 -25.27 35.55 15.93
C GLY A 84 -25.21 34.04 15.71
N ASN A 85 -25.53 33.54 14.51
CA ASN A 85 -25.45 32.12 14.17
C ASN A 85 -24.03 31.73 13.72
N PRO A 86 -23.66 30.44 13.85
CA PRO A 86 -22.43 29.91 13.26
C PRO A 86 -22.37 30.15 11.74
N LYS A 87 -21.23 30.69 11.27
CA LYS A 87 -20.92 30.91 9.86
C LYS A 87 -19.49 30.51 9.57
N SER A 88 -19.33 29.43 8.83
CA SER A 88 -18.03 28.93 8.38
C SER A 88 -17.41 29.84 7.32
N ILE A 89 -16.14 30.19 7.50
CA ILE A 89 -15.32 30.86 6.48
C ILE A 89 -14.46 29.82 5.75
N SER A 90 -14.59 29.78 4.43
CA SER A 90 -13.77 28.92 3.58
C SER A 90 -12.27 29.24 3.69
N ALA A 91 -11.42 28.21 3.65
CA ALA A 91 -9.96 28.36 3.63
C ALA A 91 -9.48 29.28 2.48
N ARG A 92 -10.15 29.24 1.32
CA ARG A 92 -9.88 30.14 0.18
C ARG A 92 -10.04 31.61 0.55
N ALA A 93 -11.12 31.96 1.24
CA ALA A 93 -11.41 33.35 1.62
C ALA A 93 -10.38 33.87 2.65
N LEU A 94 -9.98 33.04 3.62
CA LEU A 94 -8.89 33.37 4.56
C LEU A 94 -7.55 33.53 3.84
N GLY A 95 -7.21 32.63 2.92
CA GLY A 95 -6.00 32.76 2.11
C GLY A 95 -5.95 34.07 1.32
N GLN A 96 -7.07 34.45 0.68
CA GLN A 96 -7.17 35.74 -0.03
C GLN A 96 -7.05 36.95 0.88
N LEU A 97 -7.57 36.88 2.11
CA LEU A 97 -7.39 37.94 3.10
C LEU A 97 -5.91 38.10 3.48
N PHE A 98 -5.22 36.99 3.76
CA PHE A 98 -3.82 37.02 4.18
C PHE A 98 -2.84 37.32 3.04
N ASP A 99 -3.21 37.08 1.78
CA ASP A 99 -2.50 37.61 0.60
C ASP A 99 -2.43 39.14 0.63
N LEU A 100 -3.56 39.82 0.94
CA LEU A 100 -3.63 41.28 0.99
C LEU A 100 -2.79 41.92 2.10
N VAL A 101 -2.39 41.14 3.12
CA VAL A 101 -1.66 41.62 4.30
C VAL A 101 -0.36 40.85 4.53
N SER A 102 0.15 40.16 3.51
CA SER A 102 1.30 39.25 3.64
C SER A 102 2.61 39.96 3.98
N GLU A 103 2.76 41.24 3.61
CA GLU A 103 3.92 42.05 3.98
C GLU A 103 3.93 42.45 5.46
N GLN A 104 2.79 42.28 6.14
CA GLN A 104 2.54 42.74 7.49
C GLN A 104 2.43 41.57 8.48
N VAL A 105 1.62 40.57 8.15
CA VAL A 105 1.39 39.40 9.00
C VAL A 105 2.37 38.31 8.63
N ASN A 106 3.24 37.94 9.57
CA ASN A 106 4.26 36.90 9.37
C ASN A 106 3.95 35.59 10.13
N CYS A 107 2.97 35.60 11.04
CA CYS A 107 2.52 34.41 11.75
C CYS A 107 1.01 34.39 11.92
N VAL A 108 0.38 33.26 11.59
CA VAL A 108 -1.04 33.01 11.87
C VAL A 108 -1.18 31.76 12.73
N VAL A 109 -1.93 31.85 13.83
CA VAL A 109 -2.24 30.73 14.72
C VAL A 109 -3.72 30.41 14.62
N LEU A 110 -4.05 29.22 14.14
CA LEU A 110 -5.41 28.70 13.99
C LEU A 110 -5.66 27.67 15.07
N ASN A 111 -6.00 28.15 16.26
CA ASN A 111 -6.30 27.32 17.41
C ASN A 111 -7.78 26.87 17.40
N SER A 112 -8.14 26.16 16.33
CA SER A 112 -9.44 25.57 16.08
C SER A 112 -9.26 24.19 15.48
N CYS A 113 -10.11 23.22 15.87
CA CYS A 113 -10.05 21.85 15.36
C CYS A 113 -10.05 21.82 13.82
N TYR A 114 -9.33 20.87 13.22
CA TYR A 114 -9.33 20.60 11.78
C TYR A 114 -8.92 21.79 10.87
N SER A 115 -7.82 22.49 11.18
CA SER A 115 -7.38 23.69 10.45
C SER A 115 -6.42 23.44 9.26
N THR A 116 -6.27 22.19 8.80
CA THR A 116 -5.28 21.80 7.78
C THR A 116 -5.47 22.51 6.43
N ASP A 117 -6.71 22.66 5.96
CA ASP A 117 -7.00 23.34 4.70
C ASP A 117 -6.66 24.83 4.75
N GLN A 118 -6.92 25.49 5.88
CA GLN A 118 -6.59 26.88 6.12
C GLN A 118 -5.08 27.10 6.14
N ILE A 119 -4.32 26.19 6.77
CA ILE A 119 -2.85 26.23 6.80
C ILE A 119 -2.30 26.30 5.37
N LEU A 120 -2.79 25.44 4.48
CA LEU A 120 -2.31 25.39 3.09
C LEU A 120 -2.70 26.62 2.25
N HIS A 121 -3.81 27.29 2.58
CA HIS A 121 -4.25 28.48 1.85
C HIS A 121 -3.60 29.77 2.36
N ILE A 122 -3.38 29.88 3.67
CA ILE A 122 -2.72 31.02 4.31
C ILE A 122 -1.20 30.93 4.13
N GLY A 123 -0.62 29.73 4.25
CA GLY A 123 0.83 29.50 4.15
C GLY A 123 1.44 29.80 2.77
N LYS A 124 0.61 29.99 1.74
CA LYS A 124 1.07 30.56 0.46
C LYS A 124 1.63 31.98 0.61
N TYR A 125 1.13 32.71 1.60
CA TYR A 125 1.34 34.15 1.73
C TYR A 125 2.06 34.51 3.04
N VAL A 126 1.76 33.82 4.14
CA VAL A 126 2.33 34.06 5.47
C VAL A 126 3.49 33.10 5.75
N ASP A 127 4.55 33.59 6.38
CA ASP A 127 5.79 32.84 6.62
C ASP A 127 5.59 31.64 7.56
N HIS A 128 4.82 31.83 8.63
CA HIS A 128 4.51 30.79 9.60
C HIS A 128 3.00 30.64 9.78
N VAL A 129 2.48 29.42 9.63
CA VAL A 129 1.08 29.12 9.96
C VAL A 129 1.02 27.92 10.87
N ILE A 130 0.45 28.12 12.05
CA ILE A 130 0.20 27.08 13.05
C ILE A 130 -1.28 26.74 13.00
N GLY A 131 -1.62 25.45 13.01
CA GLY A 131 -3.01 25.03 13.18
C GLY A 131 -3.14 23.64 13.78
N MET A 132 -4.38 23.21 14.02
CA MET A 132 -4.68 21.93 14.66
C MET A 132 -5.13 20.91 13.61
N GLY A 133 -4.35 19.85 13.42
CA GLY A 133 -4.57 18.86 12.36
C GLY A 133 -5.70 17.86 12.63
N ASP A 134 -6.22 17.83 13.85
CA ASP A 134 -7.28 16.93 14.33
C ASP A 134 -8.10 17.65 15.43
N GLU A 135 -9.02 16.94 16.09
CA GLU A 135 -9.69 17.40 17.30
C GLU A 135 -8.68 17.65 18.42
N ILE A 136 -8.80 18.81 19.09
CA ILE A 136 -7.96 19.18 20.24
C ILE A 136 -8.85 19.61 21.41
N SER A 137 -8.54 19.14 22.62
CA SER A 137 -9.26 19.55 23.82
C SER A 137 -8.96 21.01 24.18
N ASP A 138 -9.93 21.69 24.83
CA ASP A 138 -9.75 23.06 25.35
C ASP A 138 -8.50 23.16 26.24
N GLU A 139 -8.23 22.13 27.05
CA GLU A 139 -7.07 22.12 27.93
C GLU A 139 -5.76 22.07 27.14
N ALA A 140 -5.64 21.16 26.16
CA ALA A 140 -4.46 21.05 25.32
C ALA A 140 -4.24 22.31 24.47
N SER A 141 -5.32 22.88 23.92
CA SER A 141 -5.33 24.14 23.18
C SER A 141 -4.79 25.30 24.02
N ILE A 142 -5.25 25.44 25.27
CA ILE A 142 -4.76 26.48 26.19
C ILE A 142 -3.28 26.25 26.53
N LYS A 143 -2.87 25.01 26.85
CA LYS A 143 -1.46 24.71 27.18
C LYS A 143 -0.52 25.00 26.02
N PHE A 144 -0.94 24.68 24.80
CA PHE A 144 -0.21 25.02 23.60
C PHE A 144 0.00 26.53 23.48
N SER A 145 -1.09 27.31 23.52
CA SER A 145 -1.04 28.77 23.37
C SER A 145 -0.19 29.43 24.44
N VAL A 146 -0.33 29.00 25.70
CA VAL A 146 0.50 29.50 26.80
C VAL A 146 1.97 29.20 26.53
N GLY A 147 2.33 27.93 26.28
CA GLY A 147 3.72 27.55 26.03
C GLY A 147 4.34 28.25 24.81
N PHE A 148 3.55 28.45 23.75
CA PHE A 148 3.96 29.16 22.55
C PHE A 148 4.27 30.63 22.84
N TYR A 149 3.32 31.38 23.41
CA TYR A 149 3.52 32.81 23.66
C TYR A 149 4.55 33.08 24.74
N ASP A 150 4.66 32.24 25.77
CA ASP A 150 5.68 32.38 26.83
C ASP A 150 7.10 32.27 26.28
N ALA A 151 7.31 31.36 25.32
CA ALA A 151 8.59 31.22 24.64
C ALA A 151 8.84 32.40 23.68
N LEU A 152 7.81 32.81 22.94
CA LEU A 152 7.92 33.90 21.96
C LEU A 152 8.30 35.22 22.62
N VAL A 153 7.65 35.60 23.73
CA VAL A 153 7.95 36.86 24.43
C VAL A 153 9.32 36.87 25.10
N LYS A 154 9.91 35.70 25.34
CA LYS A 154 11.30 35.53 25.84
C LYS A 154 12.35 35.59 24.72
N GLY A 155 11.93 35.86 23.48
CA GLY A 155 12.82 36.09 22.34
C GLY A 155 13.16 34.85 21.52
N ASN A 156 12.41 33.75 21.66
CA ASN A 156 12.56 32.58 20.79
C ASN A 156 11.93 32.82 19.41
N THR A 157 12.37 32.06 18.39
CA THR A 157 11.73 32.09 17.06
C THR A 157 10.34 31.47 17.10
N VAL A 158 9.57 31.61 16.03
CA VAL A 158 8.23 30.99 15.92
C VAL A 158 8.34 29.46 15.96
N GLU A 159 9.35 28.88 15.34
CA GLU A 159 9.59 27.43 15.31
C GLU A 159 9.94 26.87 16.69
N ASP A 160 10.82 27.55 17.42
CA ASP A 160 11.19 27.10 18.77
C ASP A 160 10.04 27.34 19.75
N SER A 161 9.32 28.45 19.60
CA SER A 161 8.09 28.72 20.37
C SER A 161 7.02 27.65 20.11
N PHE A 162 6.88 27.19 18.87
CA PHE A 162 5.98 26.08 18.52
C PHE A 162 6.36 24.78 19.25
N LYS A 163 7.65 24.44 19.31
CA LYS A 163 8.13 23.28 20.09
C LYS A 163 7.85 23.43 21.59
N PHE A 164 8.00 24.63 22.14
CA PHE A 164 7.64 24.91 23.54
C PHE A 164 6.14 24.74 23.78
N GLY A 165 5.28 25.18 22.85
CA GLY A 165 3.83 24.93 22.88
C GLY A 165 3.49 23.43 22.92
N LYS A 166 4.09 22.63 22.02
CA LYS A 166 3.90 21.17 22.03
C LYS A 166 4.39 20.52 23.33
N THR A 167 5.55 20.95 23.81
CA THR A 167 6.13 20.47 25.07
C THR A 167 5.24 20.82 26.26
N ALA A 168 4.57 21.97 26.24
CA ALA A 168 3.62 22.34 27.29
C ALA A 168 2.41 21.40 27.34
N ILE A 169 1.90 20.90 26.21
CA ILE A 169 0.88 19.84 26.18
C ILE A 169 1.44 18.57 26.85
N ALA A 170 2.62 18.13 26.44
CA ALA A 170 3.25 16.91 26.93
C ALA A 170 3.57 16.94 28.44
N ILE A 171 4.02 18.08 28.97
CA ILE A 171 4.33 18.26 30.41
C ILE A 171 3.09 18.02 31.28
N TYR A 172 1.91 18.39 30.78
CA TYR A 172 0.65 18.18 31.48
C TYR A 172 0.07 16.77 31.27
N GLY A 173 0.77 15.89 30.55
CA GLY A 173 0.37 14.49 30.34
C GLY A 173 -0.80 14.33 29.36
N LEU A 174 -1.04 15.31 28.50
CA LEU A 174 -2.09 15.30 27.49
C LEU A 174 -1.57 14.58 26.23
N GLU A 175 -2.39 13.72 25.62
CA GLU A 175 -1.99 12.86 24.48
C GLU A 175 -2.05 13.59 23.13
N GLU A 176 -2.56 14.83 23.11
CA GLU A 176 -2.77 15.64 21.91
C GLU A 176 -1.51 16.41 21.44
N GLU A 177 -0.31 16.06 21.92
CA GLU A 177 0.93 16.77 21.57
C GLU A 177 1.21 16.77 20.06
N SER A 178 0.67 15.81 19.31
CA SER A 178 0.88 15.68 17.87
C SER A 178 -0.11 16.48 17.02
N VAL A 179 -1.16 17.04 17.63
CA VAL A 179 -2.25 17.74 16.94
C VAL A 179 -1.82 19.12 16.40
N PRO A 180 -1.05 19.95 17.14
CA PRO A 180 -0.52 21.19 16.58
C PRO A 180 0.51 20.91 15.47
N ILE A 181 0.32 21.54 14.32
CA ILE A 181 1.20 21.48 13.14
C ILE A 181 1.67 22.88 12.74
N LEU A 182 2.92 22.98 12.27
CA LEU A 182 3.54 24.22 11.81
C LEU A 182 3.89 24.09 10.33
N PHE A 183 3.48 25.07 9.53
CA PHE A 183 3.85 25.25 8.14
C PHE A 183 4.80 26.44 7.99
N ASN A 184 5.87 26.28 7.20
CA ASN A 184 6.91 27.30 7.00
C ASN A 184 7.10 27.60 5.51
N LYS A 185 6.84 28.84 5.10
CA LYS A 185 6.89 29.28 3.69
C LYS A 185 8.26 29.06 3.06
N GLU A 186 9.38 29.41 3.69
CA GLU A 186 10.71 29.27 3.06
C GLU A 186 11.20 27.81 2.94
N SER A 187 10.85 26.94 3.89
CA SER A 187 11.21 25.51 3.81
C SER A 187 10.28 24.69 2.91
N ASP A 188 9.05 25.15 2.69
CA ASP A 188 8.04 24.45 1.91
C ASP A 188 7.75 25.10 0.54
N SER A 189 8.29 26.29 0.24
CA SER A 189 8.19 26.97 -1.08
C SER A 189 9.33 26.65 -2.06
N ASN A 190 10.42 26.04 -1.62
CA ASN A 190 11.49 25.61 -2.51
C ASN A 190 11.08 24.35 -3.28
N SER A 191 10.96 24.51 -4.60
CA SER A 191 10.58 23.53 -5.62
C SER A 191 11.59 22.38 -5.83
N SER A 192 12.38 22.02 -4.82
CA SER A 192 13.34 20.92 -4.86
C SER A 192 12.86 19.61 -4.22
N ARG A 193 11.65 19.55 -3.65
CA ARG A 193 11.06 18.29 -3.13
C ARG A 193 10.64 17.26 -4.19
N TYR A 194 10.74 17.60 -5.48
CA TYR A 194 10.41 16.67 -6.57
C TYR A 194 11.52 15.63 -6.85
N ASP A 195 12.75 15.85 -6.36
CA ASP A 195 13.83 14.85 -6.44
C ASP A 195 13.97 14.02 -5.15
N SER A 196 13.45 14.47 -4.01
CA SER A 196 13.59 13.75 -2.73
C SER A 196 12.59 12.60 -2.56
N ALA A 197 11.35 12.72 -3.06
CA ALA A 197 10.34 11.65 -2.98
C ALA A 197 10.77 10.39 -3.75
N GLN A 198 11.44 10.57 -4.88
CA GLN A 198 11.99 9.51 -5.72
C GLN A 198 13.09 8.70 -5.02
N ILE A 199 13.95 9.40 -4.27
CA ILE A 199 15.03 8.80 -3.48
C ILE A 199 14.46 8.09 -2.24
N GLU A 200 13.37 8.60 -1.67
CA GLU A 200 12.79 8.08 -0.44
C GLU A 200 11.90 6.85 -0.66
N PHE A 201 10.96 6.88 -1.62
CA PHE A 201 10.10 5.72 -1.91
C PHE A 201 10.91 4.50 -2.34
N SER A 202 11.93 4.68 -3.19
CA SER A 202 12.79 3.57 -3.65
C SER A 202 13.64 2.97 -2.51
N LYS A 203 14.16 3.80 -1.58
CA LYS A 203 14.97 3.37 -0.43
C LYS A 203 14.16 2.84 0.77
N LYS A 204 12.88 3.21 0.90
CA LYS A 204 12.01 2.74 2.00
C LYS A 204 11.84 1.22 1.95
N ARG A 205 12.25 0.55 3.03
CA ARG A 205 11.98 -0.90 3.25
C ARG A 205 10.54 -1.16 3.69
N ILE A 206 9.91 -0.18 4.34
CA ILE A 206 8.53 -0.23 4.82
C ILE A 206 7.78 0.93 4.17
N ILE A 207 6.64 0.66 3.56
CA ILE A 207 5.72 1.68 3.04
C ILE A 207 4.45 1.70 3.90
N THR A 208 3.93 2.90 4.12
CA THR A 208 2.65 3.11 4.78
C THR A 208 1.57 3.17 3.71
N ILE A 209 0.59 2.26 3.76
CA ILE A 209 -0.53 2.26 2.83
C ILE A 209 -1.78 2.70 3.59
N GLY A 210 -2.39 3.79 3.13
CA GLY A 210 -3.66 4.29 3.61
C GLY A 210 -4.83 3.46 3.09
N PHE A 211 -5.75 3.10 3.97
CA PHE A 211 -6.97 2.38 3.62
C PHE A 211 -8.20 3.14 4.14
N THR A 212 -9.19 3.34 3.27
CA THR A 212 -10.51 3.80 3.74
C THR A 212 -11.20 2.65 4.45
N TYR A 213 -11.80 2.91 5.61
CA TYR A 213 -12.52 1.89 6.35
C TYR A 213 -13.85 1.62 5.66
N ASP A 214 -13.82 0.71 4.68
CA ASP A 214 -14.95 0.41 3.83
C ASP A 214 -14.90 -1.03 3.31
N SER A 215 -15.97 -1.81 3.52
CA SER A 215 -16.06 -3.19 3.08
C SER A 215 -16.58 -3.26 1.64
N PRO A 216 -15.93 -3.97 0.69
CA PRO A 216 -14.92 -5.01 0.89
C PRO A 216 -13.46 -4.56 0.88
N MET A 217 -13.14 -3.27 0.75
CA MET A 217 -11.76 -2.82 0.54
C MET A 217 -10.86 -3.01 1.78
N PHE A 218 -11.34 -2.62 2.96
CA PHE A 218 -10.63 -2.74 4.23
C PHE A 218 -11.61 -2.72 5.41
N TYR A 219 -11.54 -3.70 6.29
CA TYR A 219 -12.35 -3.79 7.52
C TYR A 219 -11.66 -4.68 8.57
N TYR A 220 -12.15 -4.67 9.81
CA TYR A 220 -11.72 -5.59 10.86
C TYR A 220 -12.68 -6.79 10.94
N GLY A 221 -12.12 -8.00 10.85
CA GLY A 221 -12.85 -9.26 11.06
C GLY A 221 -12.82 -9.71 12.52
N GLU A 222 -13.09 -10.99 12.76
CA GLU A 222 -13.01 -11.57 14.11
C GLU A 222 -11.60 -11.39 14.72
N ASN A 223 -11.55 -11.05 16.02
CA ASN A 223 -10.33 -10.78 16.78
C ASN A 223 -9.48 -9.62 16.23
N ASP A 224 -10.13 -8.56 15.72
CA ASP A 224 -9.50 -7.34 15.18
C ASP A 224 -8.50 -7.60 14.03
N LYS A 225 -8.67 -8.72 13.34
CA LYS A 225 -7.82 -9.06 12.19
C LYS A 225 -8.17 -8.16 11.01
N ILE A 226 -7.17 -7.47 10.46
CA ILE A 226 -7.34 -6.67 9.24
C ILE A 226 -7.69 -7.58 8.07
N MET A 227 -8.79 -7.27 7.39
CA MET A 227 -9.32 -7.99 6.23
C MET A 227 -9.71 -7.00 5.13
N GLY A 228 -9.88 -7.49 3.90
CA GLY A 228 -10.40 -6.71 2.79
C GLY A 228 -9.64 -6.95 1.48
N PHE A 229 -10.36 -6.88 0.37
CA PHE A 229 -9.82 -7.04 -0.98
C PHE A 229 -8.67 -6.05 -1.23
N GLY A 230 -8.88 -4.78 -0.88
CA GLY A 230 -7.88 -3.72 -1.02
C GLY A 230 -6.64 -3.99 -0.17
N TYR A 231 -6.83 -4.46 1.07
CA TYR A 231 -5.73 -4.86 1.95
C TYR A 231 -4.90 -6.03 1.39
N GLU A 232 -5.55 -7.08 0.92
CA GLU A 232 -4.88 -8.26 0.37
C GLU A 232 -4.13 -7.92 -0.94
N LEU A 233 -4.74 -7.10 -1.80
CA LEU A 233 -4.11 -6.54 -3.00
C LEU A 233 -2.87 -5.71 -2.64
N ALA A 234 -2.99 -4.81 -1.67
CA ALA A 234 -1.90 -3.95 -1.21
C ALA A 234 -0.74 -4.76 -0.60
N ARG A 235 -1.03 -5.83 0.14
CA ARG A 235 -0.01 -6.73 0.69
C ARG A 235 0.78 -7.43 -0.42
N LYS A 236 0.08 -7.95 -1.43
CA LYS A 236 0.72 -8.60 -2.58
C LYS A 236 1.48 -7.60 -3.46
N LEU A 237 0.95 -6.40 -3.66
CA LEU A 237 1.64 -5.31 -4.34
C LEU A 237 2.96 -4.97 -3.65
N ALA A 238 2.95 -4.82 -2.32
CA ALA A 238 4.16 -4.53 -1.56
C ALA A 238 5.20 -5.65 -1.66
N GLN A 239 4.78 -6.92 -1.69
CA GLN A 239 5.68 -8.05 -1.96
C GLN A 239 6.34 -7.92 -3.35
N GLU A 240 5.58 -7.60 -4.39
CA GLU A 240 6.11 -7.37 -5.75
C GLU A 240 7.01 -6.13 -5.84
N LEU A 241 6.83 -5.16 -4.94
CA LEU A 241 7.71 -4.00 -4.75
C LEU A 241 8.91 -4.31 -3.85
N LYS A 242 8.98 -5.50 -3.24
CA LYS A 242 9.98 -5.91 -2.23
C LYS A 242 10.00 -5.01 -1.00
N LYS A 243 8.81 -4.63 -0.51
CA LYS A 243 8.59 -3.74 0.64
C LYS A 243 7.64 -4.40 1.65
N SER A 244 7.76 -4.01 2.90
CA SER A 244 6.77 -4.34 3.95
C SER A 244 5.68 -3.28 4.00
N VAL A 245 4.46 -3.66 4.39
CA VAL A 245 3.31 -2.76 4.53
C VAL A 245 3.08 -2.39 5.99
N LYS A 246 2.92 -1.10 6.26
CA LYS A 246 2.29 -0.57 7.46
C LYS A 246 0.90 -0.06 7.08
N PRO A 247 -0.20 -0.77 7.40
CA PRO A 247 -1.53 -0.29 7.10
C PRO A 247 -1.87 0.91 8.00
N LYS A 248 -2.58 1.88 7.44
CA LYS A 248 -3.09 3.04 8.17
C LYS A 248 -4.53 3.31 7.73
N VAL A 249 -5.45 3.39 8.68
CA VAL A 249 -6.82 3.80 8.36
C VAL A 249 -6.81 5.30 8.05
N ILE A 250 -7.47 5.70 6.98
CA ILE A 250 -7.59 7.08 6.52
C ILE A 250 -9.05 7.38 6.15
N ASN A 251 -9.40 8.66 6.14
CA ASN A 251 -10.70 9.09 5.63
C ASN A 251 -10.57 9.40 4.15
N TYR A 252 -11.62 9.09 3.40
CA TYR A 252 -11.62 9.35 1.96
C TYR A 252 -11.40 10.82 1.64
N SER A 253 -11.90 11.74 2.48
CA SER A 253 -11.75 13.19 2.33
C SER A 253 -10.33 13.72 2.52
N ASN A 254 -9.48 13.05 3.31
CA ASN A 254 -8.13 13.53 3.64
C ASN A 254 -7.00 12.76 2.95
N VAL A 255 -7.33 11.88 1.99
CA VAL A 255 -6.35 11.05 1.28
C VAL A 255 -5.27 11.89 0.58
N GLN A 256 -5.65 13.02 -0.02
CA GLN A 256 -4.74 13.89 -0.73
C GLN A 256 -3.69 14.47 0.22
N ASP A 257 -4.13 14.99 1.37
CA ASP A 257 -3.23 15.63 2.32
C ASP A 257 -2.26 14.63 2.93
N LYS A 258 -2.73 13.42 3.24
CA LYS A 258 -1.89 12.34 3.79
C LYS A 258 -0.84 11.85 2.78
N LEU A 259 -1.17 11.80 1.50
CA LEU A 259 -0.21 11.46 0.44
C LEU A 259 0.82 12.58 0.25
N LEU A 260 0.38 13.84 0.24
CA LEU A 260 1.25 14.98 0.01
C LEU A 260 2.15 15.32 1.21
N SER A 261 1.70 15.02 2.44
CA SER A 261 2.50 15.15 3.66
C SER A 261 3.52 14.03 3.86
N GLY A 262 3.40 12.93 3.10
CA GLY A 262 4.22 11.73 3.26
C GLY A 262 3.82 10.86 4.45
N GLU A 263 2.68 11.15 5.09
CA GLU A 263 2.11 10.34 6.16
C GLU A 263 1.71 8.93 5.66
N ILE A 264 1.27 8.84 4.40
CA ILE A 264 1.07 7.60 3.65
C ILE A 264 1.79 7.68 2.31
N ASP A 265 2.27 6.54 1.81
CA ASP A 265 2.98 6.44 0.52
C ASP A 265 2.01 6.11 -0.63
N LEU A 266 0.97 5.33 -0.35
CA LEU A 266 -0.08 4.91 -1.30
C LEU A 266 -1.43 4.88 -0.58
N ALA A 267 -2.53 5.01 -1.33
CA ALA A 267 -3.88 4.84 -0.79
C ALA A 267 -4.71 3.84 -1.61
N VAL A 268 -5.39 2.94 -0.91
CA VAL A 268 -6.24 1.87 -1.47
C VAL A 268 -7.59 1.89 -0.75
N GLY A 269 -8.67 2.15 -1.48
CA GLY A 269 -9.96 2.41 -0.83
C GLY A 269 -11.14 2.64 -1.76
N GLY A 270 -11.15 2.01 -2.94
CA GLY A 270 -12.20 2.24 -3.93
C GLY A 270 -12.11 3.58 -4.66
N PHE A 271 -10.90 4.15 -4.80
CA PHE A 271 -10.71 5.43 -5.48
C PHE A 271 -10.91 5.29 -7.00
N ILE A 272 -11.77 6.12 -7.58
CA ILE A 272 -11.94 6.23 -9.03
C ILE A 272 -11.15 7.45 -9.54
N PRO A 273 -10.24 7.29 -10.52
CA PRO A 273 -9.52 8.41 -11.11
C PRO A 273 -10.46 9.50 -11.65
N GLY A 274 -10.12 10.77 -11.43
CA GLY A 274 -10.89 11.89 -11.96
C GLY A 274 -10.30 13.25 -11.62
N ASP A 275 -10.79 14.30 -12.29
CA ASP A 275 -10.24 15.66 -12.20
C ASP A 275 -10.36 16.29 -10.80
N LYS A 276 -11.22 15.74 -9.93
CA LYS A 276 -11.43 16.20 -8.54
C LYS A 276 -10.16 16.15 -7.67
N TYR A 277 -9.19 15.30 -8.02
CA TYR A 277 -7.90 15.21 -7.31
C TYR A 277 -6.84 16.20 -7.83
N GLY A 278 -7.20 17.01 -8.83
CA GLY A 278 -6.35 18.04 -9.42
C GLY A 278 -5.04 17.49 -10.02
N ASN A 279 -4.06 18.37 -10.16
CA ASN A 279 -2.77 18.06 -10.80
C ASN A 279 -1.70 17.51 -9.84
N LYS A 280 -2.04 17.18 -8.59
CA LYS A 280 -1.06 16.83 -7.54
C LYS A 280 -0.97 15.34 -7.23
N LEU A 281 -2.01 14.56 -7.54
CA LEU A 281 -2.02 13.11 -7.39
C LEU A 281 -1.94 12.43 -8.75
N ASP A 282 -1.60 11.15 -8.73
CA ASP A 282 -1.62 10.25 -9.87
C ASP A 282 -2.36 8.95 -9.46
N PHE A 283 -2.70 8.14 -10.46
CA PHE A 283 -3.44 6.90 -10.27
C PHE A 283 -2.74 5.74 -10.95
N SER A 284 -2.79 4.57 -10.30
CA SER A 284 -2.38 3.33 -10.97
C SER A 284 -3.35 2.98 -12.10
N LYS A 285 -2.99 1.96 -12.88
CA LYS A 285 -3.96 1.19 -13.65
C LYS A 285 -5.09 0.70 -12.75
N GLU A 286 -6.25 0.56 -13.33
CA GLU A 286 -7.42 0.02 -12.64
C GLU A 286 -7.17 -1.44 -12.24
N TYR A 287 -7.53 -1.80 -11.01
CA TYR A 287 -7.38 -3.15 -10.48
C TYR A 287 -8.71 -3.89 -10.28
N LEU A 288 -9.84 -3.16 -10.26
CA LEU A 288 -11.19 -3.70 -10.13
C LEU A 288 -12.18 -2.74 -10.80
N LYS A 289 -13.14 -3.24 -11.58
CA LYS A 289 -14.19 -2.38 -12.15
C LYS A 289 -15.21 -1.99 -11.09
N ALA A 290 -15.63 -0.72 -11.14
CA ALA A 290 -16.58 -0.13 -10.19
C ALA A 290 -17.94 0.06 -10.88
N ASN A 291 -18.56 -1.04 -11.29
CA ASN A 291 -19.87 -0.96 -11.94
C ASN A 291 -20.93 -0.48 -10.96
N PHE A 292 -21.82 0.41 -11.39
CA PHE A 292 -23.00 0.75 -10.62
C PHE A 292 -24.01 -0.40 -10.59
N CYS A 293 -24.74 -0.49 -9.49
CA CYS A 293 -25.83 -1.40 -9.28
C CYS A 293 -27.07 -0.67 -8.75
N LEU A 294 -28.23 -1.28 -9.00
CA LEU A 294 -29.53 -0.85 -8.52
C LEU A 294 -29.92 -1.67 -7.29
N VAL A 295 -30.03 -1.00 -6.15
CA VAL A 295 -30.49 -1.58 -4.90
C VAL A 295 -31.91 -1.12 -4.62
N VAL A 296 -32.79 -2.07 -4.29
CA VAL A 296 -34.21 -1.84 -4.01
C VAL A 296 -34.68 -2.71 -2.86
N ARG A 297 -35.84 -2.39 -2.27
CA ARG A 297 -36.50 -3.27 -1.30
C ARG A 297 -36.91 -4.59 -1.96
N LYS A 298 -36.81 -5.71 -1.22
CA LYS A 298 -37.24 -7.04 -1.69
C LYS A 298 -38.71 -7.06 -2.10
N SER A 299 -39.54 -6.29 -1.40
CA SER A 299 -40.97 -6.10 -1.65
C SER A 299 -41.29 -5.30 -2.91
N SER A 300 -40.33 -4.57 -3.51
CA SER A 300 -40.57 -3.81 -4.74
C SER A 300 -40.51 -4.71 -5.98
N ASN A 301 -41.20 -4.26 -7.02
CA ASN A 301 -41.20 -4.87 -8.35
C ASN A 301 -40.19 -4.23 -9.31
N TYR A 302 -39.40 -3.25 -8.84
CA TYR A 302 -38.39 -2.56 -9.65
C TYR A 302 -37.24 -3.50 -9.98
N LYS A 303 -36.81 -3.51 -11.25
CA LYS A 303 -35.74 -4.38 -11.75
C LYS A 303 -34.72 -3.63 -12.60
N THR A 304 -35.14 -2.59 -13.31
CA THR A 304 -34.28 -1.84 -14.24
C THR A 304 -34.22 -0.36 -13.88
N ILE A 305 -33.34 0.37 -14.58
CA ILE A 305 -33.22 1.82 -14.41
C ILE A 305 -34.47 2.56 -14.90
N GLU A 306 -35.11 2.03 -15.93
CA GLU A 306 -36.38 2.55 -16.45
C GLU A 306 -37.49 2.49 -15.39
N ASP A 307 -37.52 1.44 -14.56
CA ASP A 307 -38.52 1.27 -13.50
C ASP A 307 -38.43 2.34 -12.41
N VAL A 308 -37.25 2.92 -12.21
CA VAL A 308 -36.97 3.90 -11.14
C VAL A 308 -36.79 5.34 -11.66
N ASN A 309 -36.87 5.54 -12.97
CA ASN A 309 -36.78 6.86 -13.60
C ASN A 309 -38.09 7.65 -13.37
N GLY A 310 -38.03 8.69 -12.54
CA GLY A 310 -39.21 9.40 -12.03
C GLY A 310 -39.48 9.21 -10.54
N LEU A 311 -38.70 8.35 -9.86
CA LEU A 311 -38.81 8.07 -8.43
C LEU A 311 -37.75 8.82 -7.60
N SER A 312 -37.80 8.67 -6.27
CA SER A 312 -36.75 9.18 -5.38
C SER A 312 -35.59 8.19 -5.33
N VAL A 313 -34.40 8.62 -5.74
CA VAL A 313 -33.21 7.75 -5.84
C VAL A 313 -32.10 8.30 -4.94
N GLY A 314 -31.60 7.46 -4.03
CA GLY A 314 -30.46 7.77 -3.18
C GLY A 314 -29.13 7.45 -3.87
N VAL A 315 -28.14 8.32 -3.66
CA VAL A 315 -26.75 8.13 -4.13
C VAL A 315 -25.76 8.58 -3.05
N TYR A 316 -24.53 8.08 -3.10
CA TYR A 316 -23.46 8.65 -2.30
C TYR A 316 -22.96 9.97 -2.93
N ASN A 317 -22.45 10.87 -2.10
CA ASN A 317 -22.13 12.24 -2.52
C ASN A 317 -20.82 12.34 -3.33
N GLU A 318 -20.88 11.97 -4.61
CA GLU A 318 -19.75 12.00 -5.54
C GLU A 318 -20.17 12.58 -6.91
N PRO A 319 -19.37 13.50 -7.53
CA PRO A 319 -19.77 14.19 -8.76
C PRO A 319 -20.10 13.27 -9.93
N TYR A 320 -19.31 12.22 -10.16
CA TYR A 320 -19.52 11.30 -11.28
C TYR A 320 -20.81 10.47 -11.16
N VAL A 321 -21.25 10.18 -9.93
CA VAL A 321 -22.51 9.48 -9.68
C VAL A 321 -23.69 10.39 -10.00
N LYS A 322 -23.56 11.67 -9.64
CA LYS A 322 -24.56 12.69 -9.97
C LYS A 322 -24.68 12.89 -11.47
N GLU A 323 -23.56 13.03 -12.18
CA GLU A 323 -23.53 13.13 -13.64
C GLU A 323 -24.17 11.89 -14.32
N TRP A 324 -23.87 10.70 -13.80
CA TRP A 324 -24.49 9.47 -14.28
C TRP A 324 -26.01 9.48 -14.06
N CYS A 325 -26.48 9.88 -12.88
CA CYS A 325 -27.91 9.98 -12.59
C CYS A 325 -28.61 11.03 -13.43
N GLU A 326 -28.01 12.19 -13.66
CA GLU A 326 -28.57 13.23 -14.55
C GLU A 326 -28.76 12.71 -15.99
N LYS A 327 -27.83 11.85 -16.45
CA LYS A 327 -27.88 11.25 -17.78
C LYS A 327 -28.95 10.15 -17.91
N TYR A 328 -29.03 9.24 -16.94
CA TYR A 328 -29.82 8.00 -17.06
C TYR A 328 -31.11 8.00 -16.23
N LEU A 329 -31.22 8.88 -15.23
CA LEU A 329 -32.40 9.08 -14.38
C LEU A 329 -32.88 10.55 -14.40
N PRO A 330 -33.05 11.18 -15.60
CA PRO A 330 -33.31 12.62 -15.71
C PRO A 330 -34.65 13.07 -15.12
N LYS A 331 -35.58 12.14 -14.83
CA LYS A 331 -36.89 12.44 -14.24
C LYS A 331 -36.92 12.18 -12.73
N SER A 332 -35.90 11.52 -12.18
CA SER A 332 -35.86 11.12 -10.77
C SER A 332 -35.44 12.27 -9.86
N LYS A 333 -35.91 12.22 -8.62
CA LYS A 333 -35.41 13.09 -7.55
C LYS A 333 -34.17 12.43 -6.95
N ILE A 334 -32.99 12.95 -7.30
CA ILE A 334 -31.72 12.43 -6.78
C ILE A 334 -31.42 13.05 -5.42
N THR A 335 -31.20 12.21 -4.41
CA THR A 335 -30.83 12.61 -3.05
C THR A 335 -29.43 12.09 -2.73
N ALA A 336 -28.47 12.98 -2.53
CA ALA A 336 -27.12 12.60 -2.13
C ALA A 336 -27.05 12.45 -0.60
N TYR A 337 -26.43 11.36 -0.15
CA TYR A 337 -26.25 11.04 1.25
C TYR A 337 -24.76 10.99 1.60
N SER A 338 -24.43 11.43 2.81
CA SER A 338 -23.13 11.15 3.44
C SER A 338 -23.15 9.73 4.03
N TYR A 339 -21.98 9.07 4.01
CA TYR A 339 -21.81 7.71 4.53
C TYR A 339 -22.27 7.60 6.00
N PRO A 340 -22.92 6.49 6.44
CA PRO A 340 -23.44 5.33 5.68
C PRO A 340 -24.98 5.31 5.46
N ASN A 341 -25.70 6.40 5.71
CA ASN A 341 -27.15 6.37 5.98
C ASN A 341 -28.12 6.02 4.82
N TRP A 342 -27.63 5.77 3.60
CA TRP A 342 -28.51 5.61 2.44
C TRP A 342 -29.30 4.29 2.43
N PHE A 343 -28.75 3.19 2.97
CA PHE A 343 -29.45 1.90 3.00
C PHE A 343 -30.62 1.93 3.98
N GLU A 344 -30.45 2.54 5.15
CA GLU A 344 -31.51 2.72 6.15
C GLU A 344 -32.62 3.63 5.61
N CYS A 345 -32.29 4.67 4.84
CA CYS A 345 -33.29 5.51 4.18
C CYS A 345 -34.15 4.71 3.19
N LEU A 346 -33.56 3.76 2.47
CA LEU A 346 -34.29 2.86 1.58
C LEU A 346 -35.17 1.87 2.36
N GLU A 347 -34.70 1.34 3.49
CA GLU A 347 -35.51 0.46 4.35
C GLU A 347 -36.71 1.19 4.97
N LYS A 348 -36.51 2.43 5.43
CA LYS A 348 -37.56 3.30 5.99
C LYS A 348 -38.56 3.81 4.96
N GLY A 349 -38.28 3.66 3.66
CA GLY A 349 -39.14 4.14 2.58
C GLY A 349 -39.00 5.63 2.27
N GLU A 350 -37.92 6.28 2.72
CA GLU A 350 -37.63 7.69 2.42
C GLU A 350 -37.20 7.90 0.96
N ILE A 351 -36.63 6.84 0.37
CA ILE A 351 -36.26 6.74 -1.05
C ILE A 351 -36.80 5.42 -1.64
N ASP A 352 -36.88 5.34 -2.96
CA ASP A 352 -37.46 4.20 -3.68
C ASP A 352 -36.40 3.22 -4.20
N ALA A 353 -35.20 3.72 -4.49
CA ALA A 353 -34.06 2.94 -4.94
C ALA A 353 -32.74 3.63 -4.57
N ILE A 354 -31.63 2.89 -4.63
CA ILE A 354 -30.28 3.41 -4.51
C ILE A 354 -29.47 3.02 -5.74
N VAL A 355 -28.66 3.95 -6.25
CA VAL A 355 -27.56 3.66 -7.17
C VAL A 355 -26.26 3.71 -6.38
N ASN A 356 -25.52 2.60 -6.37
CA ASN A 356 -24.25 2.48 -5.65
C ASN A 356 -23.27 1.57 -6.40
N ASP A 357 -21.99 1.57 -6.02
CA ASP A 357 -20.99 0.68 -6.55
C ASP A 357 -21.31 -0.76 -6.18
N TYR A 358 -21.28 -1.66 -7.17
CA TYR A 358 -21.61 -3.07 -6.98
C TYR A 358 -20.70 -3.76 -5.95
N PRO A 359 -19.35 -3.61 -5.99
CA PRO A 359 -18.49 -4.25 -5.00
C PRO A 359 -18.85 -3.87 -3.56
N TYR A 360 -19.14 -2.59 -3.31
CA TYR A 360 -19.56 -2.12 -1.99
C TYR A 360 -20.96 -2.61 -1.61
N ALA A 361 -21.95 -2.40 -2.47
CA ALA A 361 -23.33 -2.76 -2.20
C ALA A 361 -23.52 -4.26 -1.96
N SER A 362 -22.82 -5.10 -2.71
CA SER A 362 -22.91 -6.57 -2.60
C SER A 362 -22.56 -7.09 -1.20
N ILE A 363 -21.65 -6.42 -0.49
CA ILE A 363 -21.23 -6.80 0.84
C ILE A 363 -22.06 -6.12 1.92
N SER A 364 -22.28 -4.80 1.79
CA SER A 364 -23.06 -4.03 2.75
C SER A 364 -24.48 -4.57 2.91
N LEU A 365 -25.09 -5.06 1.83
CA LEU A 365 -26.44 -5.64 1.86
C LEU A 365 -26.58 -6.90 2.73
N LYS A 366 -25.49 -7.57 3.14
CA LYS A 366 -25.57 -8.68 4.10
C LYS A 366 -26.15 -8.24 5.45
N ASN A 367 -25.98 -6.96 5.80
CA ASN A 367 -26.53 -6.38 7.02
C ASN A 367 -27.97 -5.86 6.84
N HIS A 368 -28.51 -5.88 5.61
CA HIS A 368 -29.83 -5.34 5.26
C HIS A 368 -30.73 -6.43 4.67
N GLN A 369 -31.45 -7.13 5.54
CA GLN A 369 -32.24 -8.31 5.15
C GLN A 369 -33.40 -8.00 4.19
N ASP A 370 -33.89 -6.76 4.16
CA ASP A 370 -35.05 -6.36 3.36
C ASP A 370 -34.68 -5.77 2.00
N LEU A 371 -33.39 -5.69 1.67
CA LEU A 371 -32.90 -5.10 0.45
C LEU A 371 -32.34 -6.17 -0.52
N LYS A 372 -32.31 -5.84 -1.81
CA LYS A 372 -31.75 -6.70 -2.88
C LYS A 372 -31.13 -5.85 -3.98
N ILE A 373 -30.11 -6.40 -4.63
CA ILE A 373 -29.61 -5.90 -5.92
C ILE A 373 -30.47 -6.50 -7.03
N THR A 374 -30.95 -5.68 -7.96
CA THR A 374 -31.78 -6.13 -9.10
C THR A 374 -31.11 -5.98 -10.45
N ASN A 375 -30.13 -5.08 -10.55
CA ASN A 375 -29.29 -4.90 -11.71
C ASN A 375 -27.88 -4.51 -11.23
N TYR A 376 -26.83 -5.16 -11.74
CA TYR A 376 -25.45 -5.03 -11.23
C TYR A 376 -24.46 -4.53 -12.29
N HIS A 377 -24.97 -4.13 -13.47
CA HIS A 377 -24.20 -3.66 -14.62
C HIS A 377 -24.78 -2.37 -15.21
N LEU A 378 -24.98 -1.36 -14.37
CA LEU A 378 -25.53 -0.10 -14.82
C LEU A 378 -24.47 0.81 -15.50
N SER A 379 -23.18 0.52 -15.34
CA SER A 379 -22.12 1.36 -15.87
C SER A 379 -21.90 1.14 -17.38
N TYR A 380 -22.42 2.08 -18.17
CA TYR A 380 -21.96 2.42 -19.53
C TYR A 380 -20.72 3.36 -19.49
N SER A 381 -19.91 3.27 -18.43
CA SER A 381 -18.71 4.06 -18.20
C SER A 381 -17.58 3.12 -17.79
N ASP A 382 -16.46 3.15 -18.53
CA ASP A 382 -15.28 2.30 -18.32
C ASP A 382 -14.47 2.63 -17.04
N VAL A 383 -15.12 3.02 -15.94
CA VAL A 383 -14.44 3.45 -14.71
C VAL A 383 -14.13 2.28 -13.78
N GLY A 384 -12.91 2.26 -13.23
CA GLY A 384 -12.48 1.27 -12.25
C GLY A 384 -11.75 1.89 -11.06
N TYR A 385 -11.65 1.11 -9.99
CA TYR A 385 -10.85 1.46 -8.84
C TYR A 385 -9.36 1.39 -9.17
N ALA A 386 -8.63 2.42 -8.77
CA ALA A 386 -7.20 2.53 -8.88
C ALA A 386 -6.56 2.85 -7.52
N ILE A 387 -5.26 2.63 -7.43
CA ILE A 387 -4.46 3.04 -6.27
C ILE A 387 -4.17 4.52 -6.46
N CYS A 388 -4.38 5.32 -5.42
CA CYS A 388 -4.05 6.73 -5.43
C CYS A 388 -2.63 6.93 -4.89
N LEU A 389 -1.83 7.75 -5.57
CA LEU A 389 -0.43 8.01 -5.25
C LEU A 389 -0.07 9.49 -5.46
N PRO A 390 0.99 10.01 -4.82
CA PRO A 390 1.54 11.31 -5.18
C PRO A 390 1.98 11.31 -6.65
N LYS A 391 1.90 12.46 -7.31
CA LYS A 391 2.31 12.59 -8.72
C LYS A 391 3.82 12.48 -8.89
N ASP A 392 4.28 11.25 -9.09
CA ASP A 392 5.66 10.91 -9.43
C ASP A 392 5.65 9.78 -10.46
N LYS A 393 6.07 10.09 -11.69
CA LYS A 393 6.08 9.16 -12.82
C LYS A 393 6.80 7.83 -12.51
N LYS A 394 7.91 7.85 -11.75
CA LYS A 394 8.65 6.62 -11.43
C LYS A 394 7.91 5.78 -10.40
N VAL A 395 7.26 6.41 -9.42
CA VAL A 395 6.42 5.70 -8.44
C VAL A 395 5.21 5.09 -9.17
N THR A 396 4.55 5.85 -10.04
CA THR A 396 3.44 5.37 -10.87
C THR A 396 3.86 4.17 -11.73
N GLU A 397 4.98 4.26 -12.43
CA GLU A 397 5.51 3.16 -13.26
C GLU A 397 5.88 1.92 -12.44
N ALA A 398 6.49 2.11 -11.26
CA ALA A 398 6.85 1.02 -10.36
C ALA A 398 5.60 0.33 -9.79
N VAL A 399 4.62 1.10 -9.33
CA VAL A 399 3.33 0.60 -8.84
C VAL A 399 2.58 -0.12 -9.96
N ASN A 400 2.50 0.46 -11.16
CA ASN A 400 1.85 -0.18 -12.30
C ASN A 400 2.53 -1.48 -12.73
N SER A 401 3.86 -1.49 -12.76
CA SER A 401 4.62 -2.71 -13.10
C SER A 401 4.44 -3.81 -12.05
N ALA A 402 4.40 -3.43 -10.77
CA ALA A 402 4.09 -4.36 -9.68
C ALA A 402 2.65 -4.86 -9.77
N LEU A 403 1.70 -3.95 -10.01
CA LEU A 403 0.29 -4.28 -10.18
C LEU A 403 0.05 -5.20 -11.38
N ASP A 404 0.73 -5.01 -12.51
CA ASP A 404 0.70 -5.94 -13.65
C ASP A 404 1.16 -7.36 -13.25
N ARG A 405 2.16 -7.48 -12.37
CA ARG A 405 2.61 -8.78 -11.84
C ARG A 405 1.60 -9.36 -10.85
N VAL A 406 0.99 -8.54 -9.99
CA VAL A 406 -0.07 -8.95 -9.07
C VAL A 406 -1.28 -9.47 -9.85
N LEU A 407 -1.78 -8.70 -10.81
CA LEU A 407 -2.92 -9.06 -11.65
C LEU A 407 -2.58 -10.19 -12.64
N GLY A 408 -1.30 -10.37 -12.98
CA GLY A 408 -0.76 -11.48 -13.74
C GLY A 408 -0.52 -12.75 -12.91
N ASP A 409 -0.46 -12.64 -11.57
CA ASP A 409 -0.29 -13.77 -10.66
C ASP A 409 -1.60 -14.54 -10.58
N ARG A 410 -1.72 -15.52 -11.47
CA ARG A 410 -2.90 -16.38 -11.62
C ARG A 410 -3.34 -17.02 -10.32
N TYR A 411 -2.41 -17.30 -9.42
CA TYR A 411 -2.73 -17.95 -8.17
C TYR A 411 -3.27 -16.98 -7.12
N PHE A 412 -2.62 -15.82 -6.97
CA PHE A 412 -3.12 -14.75 -6.12
C PHE A 412 -4.50 -14.26 -6.60
N MET A 413 -4.66 -14.06 -7.90
CA MET A 413 -5.93 -13.62 -8.46
C MET A 413 -7.04 -14.64 -8.24
N ARG A 414 -6.75 -15.95 -8.26
CA ARG A 414 -7.73 -16.99 -7.92
C ARG A 414 -8.01 -17.08 -6.42
N TYR A 415 -7.02 -16.85 -5.56
CA TYR A 415 -7.23 -16.73 -4.10
C TYR A 415 -8.19 -15.56 -3.79
N ILE A 416 -7.92 -14.39 -4.36
CA ILE A 416 -8.75 -13.20 -4.20
C ILE A 416 -10.14 -13.43 -4.79
N HIS A 417 -10.23 -14.01 -6.00
CA HIS A 417 -11.50 -14.41 -6.61
C HIS A 417 -12.33 -15.28 -5.67
N ASN A 418 -11.77 -16.37 -5.14
CA ASN A 418 -12.52 -17.29 -4.28
C ASN A 418 -12.90 -16.69 -2.92
N LYS A 419 -12.01 -15.89 -2.33
CA LYS A 419 -12.25 -15.24 -1.04
C LYS A 419 -13.32 -14.15 -1.12
N TYR A 420 -13.47 -13.56 -2.31
CA TYR A 420 -14.35 -12.42 -2.57
C TYR A 420 -15.34 -12.70 -3.73
N ILE A 421 -15.67 -13.98 -3.93
CA ILE A 421 -16.36 -14.52 -5.11
C ILE A 421 -17.72 -13.87 -5.38
N GLU A 422 -18.40 -13.48 -4.30
CA GLU A 422 -19.75 -12.93 -4.32
C GLU A 422 -19.88 -11.57 -5.05
N PHE A 423 -18.78 -10.83 -5.27
CA PHE A 423 -18.78 -9.63 -6.13
C PHE A 423 -17.96 -9.77 -7.41
N ILE A 424 -17.14 -10.82 -7.55
CA ILE A 424 -16.25 -10.99 -8.71
C ILE A 424 -16.94 -11.79 -9.83
N GLU A 425 -17.84 -12.73 -9.50
CA GLU A 425 -18.52 -13.56 -10.51
C GLU A 425 -19.53 -12.83 -11.39
N ASN A 426 -19.87 -11.59 -11.05
CA ASN A 426 -20.75 -10.73 -11.81
C ASN A 426 -20.04 -9.47 -12.35
N ASP A 427 -18.70 -9.45 -12.48
CA ASP A 427 -17.99 -8.39 -13.20
C ASP A 427 -17.62 -8.85 -14.62
N SER A 428 -18.37 -8.38 -15.62
CA SER A 428 -18.18 -8.70 -17.04
C SER A 428 -16.99 -7.93 -17.64
N SER A 429 -15.76 -8.20 -17.19
CA SER A 429 -14.55 -7.59 -17.77
C SER A 429 -13.51 -8.65 -18.18
N HIS A 430 -12.56 -8.28 -19.04
CA HIS A 430 -11.50 -9.12 -19.65
C HIS A 430 -10.71 -10.06 -18.71
N LEU A 431 -10.88 -9.91 -17.39
CA LEU A 431 -10.37 -10.85 -16.40
C LEU A 431 -11.14 -12.19 -16.41
N VAL A 432 -12.45 -12.21 -16.68
CA VAL A 432 -13.27 -13.45 -16.77
C VAL A 432 -12.81 -14.40 -17.86
N ASP A 433 -12.34 -13.89 -19.00
CA ASP A 433 -11.79 -14.74 -20.06
C ASP A 433 -10.39 -15.29 -19.70
N LYS A 434 -9.61 -14.56 -18.91
CA LYS A 434 -8.39 -15.09 -18.25
C LYS A 434 -8.75 -16.10 -17.15
N PHE A 435 -9.86 -15.91 -16.41
CA PHE A 435 -10.34 -16.78 -15.34
C PHE A 435 -10.91 -18.10 -15.86
N LYS A 436 -11.60 -18.12 -17.01
CA LYS A 436 -12.21 -19.31 -17.61
C LYS A 436 -11.21 -20.26 -18.29
N SER A 437 -10.02 -19.80 -18.66
CA SER A 437 -9.00 -20.62 -19.34
C SER A 437 -8.18 -21.53 -18.40
N ILE A 438 -8.49 -21.52 -17.10
CA ILE A 438 -7.77 -22.25 -16.06
C ILE A 438 -8.73 -23.30 -15.51
N GLU A 439 -9.10 -24.28 -16.34
CA GLU A 439 -9.64 -25.55 -15.85
C GLU A 439 -8.58 -26.20 -14.95
N TYR A 440 -8.72 -26.08 -13.63
CA TYR A 440 -7.98 -26.93 -12.70
C TYR A 440 -8.95 -27.40 -11.62
N LYS A 441 -9.37 -28.63 -11.83
CA LYS A 441 -10.09 -29.50 -10.91
C LYS A 441 -9.21 -29.64 -9.65
N HIS A 442 -9.80 -29.64 -8.45
CA HIS A 442 -9.14 -29.94 -7.15
C HIS A 442 -8.45 -28.79 -6.39
N VAL A 443 -9.19 -27.69 -6.17
CA VAL A 443 -8.94 -26.80 -5.02
C VAL A 443 -9.61 -27.37 -3.77
N TYR A 444 -8.87 -27.45 -2.67
CA TYR A 444 -9.38 -27.81 -1.36
C TYR A 444 -9.50 -26.55 -0.50
N VAL A 445 -10.67 -26.32 0.08
CA VAL A 445 -10.87 -25.26 1.06
C VAL A 445 -10.54 -25.81 2.45
N THR A 446 -9.56 -25.21 3.12
CA THR A 446 -9.13 -25.62 4.46
C THR A 446 -10.28 -25.55 5.46
N LYS A 447 -10.30 -26.52 6.38
CA LYS A 447 -11.25 -26.62 7.48
C LYS A 447 -10.54 -26.38 8.81
N LYS A 448 -11.32 -26.08 9.84
CA LYS A 448 -10.82 -26.02 11.23
C LYS A 448 -10.00 -27.28 11.58
N ASN A 449 -8.77 -27.07 12.08
CA ASN A 449 -7.77 -28.10 12.45
C ASN A 449 -7.05 -28.82 11.29
N ASP A 450 -7.21 -28.37 10.05
CA ASP A 450 -6.34 -28.82 8.96
C ASP A 450 -4.90 -28.35 9.19
N ASN A 451 -3.96 -29.16 8.72
CA ASN A 451 -2.57 -28.77 8.59
C ASN A 451 -1.99 -29.42 7.34
N ILE A 452 -0.89 -28.85 6.85
CA ILE A 452 -0.35 -29.25 5.56
C ILE A 452 0.10 -30.71 5.47
N HIS A 453 0.51 -31.30 6.60
CA HIS A 453 0.91 -32.70 6.66
C HIS A 453 -0.28 -33.64 6.56
N LYS A 454 -1.40 -33.32 7.24
CA LYS A 454 -2.66 -34.06 7.10
C LYS A 454 -3.18 -34.01 5.67
N LEU A 455 -3.02 -32.88 4.99
CA LEU A 455 -3.42 -32.75 3.60
C LEU A 455 -2.51 -33.54 2.66
N ALA A 456 -1.21 -33.57 2.93
CA ALA A 456 -0.26 -34.41 2.19
C ALA A 456 -0.58 -35.90 2.34
N GLU A 457 -0.80 -36.35 3.58
CA GLU A 457 -1.23 -37.72 3.86
C GLU A 457 -2.55 -38.05 3.17
N LYS A 458 -3.53 -37.14 3.20
CA LYS A 458 -4.84 -37.33 2.59
C LYS A 458 -4.81 -37.39 1.06
N PHE A 459 -4.09 -36.46 0.44
CA PHE A 459 -4.17 -36.24 -1.01
C PHE A 459 -3.01 -36.84 -1.79
N LEU A 460 -1.80 -36.81 -1.22
CA LEU A 460 -0.59 -37.37 -1.85
C LEU A 460 -0.26 -38.78 -1.33
N ARG A 461 -0.99 -39.26 -0.31
CA ARG A 461 -0.75 -40.57 0.35
C ARG A 461 0.65 -40.69 0.95
N ASP A 462 1.29 -39.55 1.20
CA ASP A 462 2.63 -39.44 1.74
C ASP A 462 2.71 -38.14 2.56
N ARG A 463 2.86 -38.29 3.87
CA ARG A 463 2.92 -37.16 4.80
C ARG A 463 4.14 -36.29 4.56
N ASP A 464 5.24 -36.88 4.10
CA ASP A 464 6.51 -36.18 3.94
C ASP A 464 6.51 -35.28 2.68
N GLN A 465 5.54 -35.47 1.78
CA GLN A 465 5.35 -34.59 0.61
C GLN A 465 4.59 -33.29 0.90
N TRP A 466 4.44 -32.93 2.17
CA TRP A 466 3.78 -31.69 2.58
C TRP A 466 4.38 -30.45 1.90
N ALA A 467 5.69 -30.46 1.66
CA ALA A 467 6.39 -29.35 1.04
C ALA A 467 5.98 -29.15 -0.43
N SER A 468 5.54 -30.20 -1.13
CA SER A 468 4.99 -30.09 -2.49
C SER A 468 3.68 -29.29 -2.50
N ILE A 469 2.79 -29.54 -1.52
CA ILE A 469 1.58 -28.72 -1.33
C ILE A 469 1.97 -27.30 -0.95
N TYR A 470 2.93 -27.12 -0.04
CA TYR A 470 3.35 -25.79 0.41
C TYR A 470 3.87 -24.97 -0.76
N ASN A 471 4.82 -25.52 -1.53
CA ASN A 471 5.51 -24.82 -2.60
C ASN A 471 4.56 -24.37 -3.71
N LEU A 472 3.54 -25.18 -4.02
CA LEU A 472 2.45 -24.82 -4.93
C LEU A 472 1.59 -23.67 -4.38
N ASN A 473 1.46 -23.57 -3.07
CA ASN A 473 0.58 -22.63 -2.36
C ASN A 473 1.30 -21.50 -1.65
N ARG A 474 2.61 -21.25 -1.87
CA ARG A 474 3.40 -20.23 -1.14
C ARG A 474 2.87 -18.80 -1.24
N HIS A 475 2.03 -18.53 -2.23
CA HIS A 475 1.35 -17.25 -2.41
C HIS A 475 0.09 -17.12 -1.52
N ILE A 476 -0.49 -18.24 -1.07
CA ILE A 476 -1.60 -18.31 -0.10
C ILE A 476 -1.06 -18.55 1.32
N LEU A 477 -0.12 -19.49 1.48
CA LEU A 477 0.43 -19.92 2.76
C LEU A 477 1.77 -19.21 2.99
N PRO A 478 1.82 -18.16 3.85
CA PRO A 478 3.05 -17.40 4.09
C PRO A 478 4.13 -18.23 4.78
N ASN A 479 3.75 -19.29 5.48
CA ASN A 479 4.65 -20.32 6.00
C ASN A 479 3.88 -21.66 6.09
N PRO A 480 4.56 -22.82 6.15
CA PRO A 480 3.89 -24.12 6.04
C PRO A 480 3.08 -24.51 7.29
N TRP A 481 3.21 -23.77 8.38
CA TRP A 481 2.56 -24.05 9.66
C TRP A 481 1.26 -23.26 9.85
N VAL A 482 1.03 -22.23 9.03
CA VAL A 482 -0.16 -21.38 9.09
C VAL A 482 -1.17 -21.87 8.05
N MET A 483 -2.24 -22.50 8.52
CA MET A 483 -3.34 -22.98 7.69
C MET A 483 -4.66 -22.53 8.32
N GLU A 484 -5.08 -21.33 7.96
CA GLU A 484 -6.35 -20.75 8.42
C GLU A 484 -7.53 -21.48 7.78
N GLU A 485 -8.68 -21.48 8.43
CA GLU A 485 -9.93 -22.01 7.85
C GLU A 485 -10.39 -21.13 6.67
N GLY A 486 -10.92 -21.75 5.62
CA GLY A 486 -11.44 -21.05 4.44
C GLY A 486 -10.41 -20.72 3.36
N LEU A 487 -9.14 -21.13 3.50
CA LEU A 487 -8.10 -20.91 2.48
C LEU A 487 -8.26 -21.90 1.31
N PRO A 488 -8.29 -21.41 0.06
CA PRO A 488 -8.37 -22.27 -1.13
C PRO A 488 -6.98 -22.75 -1.53
N ILE A 489 -6.58 -23.92 -1.07
CA ILE A 489 -5.27 -24.51 -1.37
C ILE A 489 -5.34 -25.50 -2.55
N TYR A 490 -4.41 -25.34 -3.47
CA TYR A 490 -4.21 -26.20 -4.62
C TYR A 490 -3.61 -27.53 -4.17
N ILE A 491 -4.27 -28.62 -4.54
CA ILE A 491 -3.73 -29.96 -4.36
C ILE A 491 -3.08 -30.38 -5.68
N PRO A 492 -1.81 -30.85 -5.68
CA PRO A 492 -1.21 -31.38 -6.89
C PRO A 492 -1.91 -32.68 -7.31
N ASP A 493 -2.36 -32.75 -8.57
CA ASP A 493 -3.06 -33.91 -9.13
C ASP A 493 -2.11 -34.98 -9.67
N SER A 494 -0.84 -34.60 -9.92
CA SER A 494 0.15 -35.45 -10.55
C SER A 494 1.57 -35.04 -10.19
N GLN A 495 2.52 -35.97 -10.37
CA GLN A 495 3.95 -35.67 -10.28
C GLN A 495 4.37 -34.56 -11.27
N ALA A 496 3.69 -34.44 -12.41
CA ALA A 496 3.97 -33.39 -13.39
C ALA A 496 3.65 -31.98 -12.86
N ASP A 497 2.63 -31.83 -12.01
CA ASP A 497 2.29 -30.52 -11.44
C ASP A 497 3.24 -30.11 -10.31
N ILE A 498 3.68 -31.09 -9.52
CA ILE A 498 4.78 -30.93 -8.57
C ILE A 498 6.04 -30.47 -9.33
N ASP A 499 6.38 -31.15 -10.43
CA ASP A 499 7.55 -30.81 -11.24
C ASP A 499 7.49 -29.41 -11.84
N LYS A 500 6.33 -29.01 -12.38
CA LYS A 500 6.11 -27.64 -12.87
C LYS A 500 6.30 -26.61 -11.76
N SER A 501 5.95 -26.92 -10.51
CA SER A 501 6.08 -25.99 -9.39
C SER A 501 7.56 -25.71 -9.08
N PHE A 502 8.38 -26.74 -8.96
CA PHE A 502 9.83 -26.62 -8.75
C PHE A 502 10.57 -26.06 -9.96
N MET A 503 10.14 -26.41 -11.17
CA MET A 503 10.69 -25.83 -12.40
C MET A 503 10.52 -24.31 -12.44
N ARG A 504 9.36 -23.77 -12.02
CA ARG A 504 9.16 -22.31 -11.91
C ARG A 504 10.14 -21.67 -10.93
N MET A 505 10.51 -22.37 -9.86
CA MET A 505 11.52 -21.88 -8.91
C MET A 505 12.92 -21.85 -9.52
N ALA A 506 13.32 -22.89 -10.26
CA ALA A 506 14.57 -22.89 -11.00
C ALA A 506 14.65 -21.70 -11.99
N ILE A 507 13.55 -21.44 -12.72
CA ILE A 507 13.43 -20.27 -13.61
C ILE A 507 13.50 -18.95 -12.85
N GLU A 508 12.92 -18.86 -11.66
CA GLU A 508 13.00 -17.68 -10.81
C GLU A 508 14.44 -17.42 -10.33
N HIS A 509 15.16 -18.46 -9.91
CA HIS A 509 16.60 -18.36 -9.59
C HIS A 509 17.42 -17.87 -10.78
N ALA A 510 17.16 -18.40 -11.98
CA ALA A 510 17.79 -17.98 -13.21
C ALA A 510 17.58 -16.47 -13.47
N ARG A 511 16.33 -16.02 -13.38
CA ARG A 511 15.95 -14.62 -13.57
C ARG A 511 16.60 -13.71 -12.53
N ASN A 512 16.60 -14.12 -11.27
CA ASN A 512 17.16 -13.34 -10.18
C ASN A 512 18.68 -13.20 -10.30
N GLY A 513 19.41 -14.28 -10.62
CA GLY A 513 20.85 -14.24 -10.84
C GLY A 513 21.23 -13.34 -12.01
N MET A 514 20.55 -13.49 -13.15
CA MET A 514 20.74 -12.62 -14.32
C MET A 514 20.49 -11.15 -13.99
N ASN A 515 19.37 -10.83 -13.31
CA ASN A 515 19.03 -9.45 -12.94
C ASN A 515 20.01 -8.81 -11.94
N ARG A 516 20.76 -9.63 -11.17
CA ARG A 516 21.84 -9.15 -10.30
C ARG A 516 23.19 -9.05 -11.00
N ASN A 517 23.27 -9.45 -12.27
CA ASN A 517 24.52 -9.62 -13.03
C ASN A 517 25.47 -10.68 -12.43
N ASP A 518 24.91 -11.72 -11.79
CA ASP A 518 25.73 -12.79 -11.21
C ASP A 518 26.38 -13.67 -12.31
N GLY A 519 25.62 -13.89 -13.39
CA GLY A 519 25.97 -14.73 -14.53
C GLY A 519 24.82 -14.85 -15.54
N GLY A 520 24.91 -15.83 -16.44
CA GLY A 520 23.89 -16.10 -17.46
C GLY A 520 22.52 -16.54 -16.91
N PRO A 521 21.49 -16.70 -17.76
CA PRO A 521 20.10 -16.95 -17.36
C PRO A 521 19.84 -18.42 -16.97
N PHE A 522 20.61 -18.95 -16.02
CA PHE A 522 20.50 -20.34 -15.57
C PHE A 522 20.26 -20.42 -14.05
N GLY A 523 19.37 -21.32 -13.66
CA GLY A 523 18.98 -21.55 -12.28
C GLY A 523 18.61 -23.02 -12.05
N ALA A 524 18.88 -23.52 -10.85
CA ALA A 524 18.61 -24.89 -10.46
C ALA A 524 18.15 -24.97 -9.00
N VAL A 525 17.29 -25.95 -8.70
CA VAL A 525 16.90 -26.33 -7.34
C VAL A 525 16.97 -27.84 -7.20
N ILE A 526 17.40 -28.31 -6.03
CA ILE A 526 17.49 -29.74 -5.67
C ILE A 526 16.49 -30.01 -4.57
N VAL A 527 15.66 -31.02 -4.79
CA VAL A 527 14.52 -31.34 -3.93
C VAL A 527 14.66 -32.74 -3.35
N LYS A 528 14.45 -32.90 -2.05
CA LYS A 528 14.34 -34.19 -1.36
C LYS A 528 13.05 -34.18 -0.54
N ASN A 529 12.18 -35.18 -0.71
CA ASN A 529 10.88 -35.28 -0.03
C ASN A 529 10.04 -33.98 -0.13
N GLY A 530 10.02 -33.36 -1.31
CA GLY A 530 9.30 -32.09 -1.54
C GLY A 530 9.98 -30.84 -0.98
N GLU A 531 11.04 -30.96 -0.18
CA GLU A 531 11.79 -29.84 0.37
C GLU A 531 12.98 -29.47 -0.52
N ILE A 532 13.26 -28.17 -0.66
CA ILE A 532 14.45 -27.72 -1.37
C ILE A 532 15.65 -27.81 -0.43
N VAL A 533 16.53 -28.73 -0.77
CA VAL A 533 17.77 -28.99 -0.04
C VAL A 533 18.96 -28.26 -0.65
N GLY A 534 18.85 -27.77 -1.89
CA GLY A 534 19.87 -26.91 -2.50
C GLY A 534 19.32 -26.02 -3.60
N SER A 535 19.93 -24.86 -3.81
CA SER A 535 19.54 -23.93 -4.87
C SER A 535 20.75 -23.20 -5.44
N GLY A 536 20.68 -22.81 -6.71
CA GLY A 536 21.77 -22.11 -7.37
C GLY A 536 21.32 -21.32 -8.60
N ASN A 537 22.05 -20.27 -8.90
CA ASN A 537 22.03 -19.60 -10.21
C ASN A 537 23.44 -19.60 -10.80
N ASN A 538 23.57 -19.30 -12.08
CA ASN A 538 24.89 -19.07 -12.69
C ASN A 538 25.58 -17.88 -11.98
N MET A 539 26.81 -18.10 -11.53
CA MET A 539 27.63 -17.09 -10.84
C MET A 539 29.02 -16.91 -11.47
N VAL A 540 29.26 -17.43 -12.68
CA VAL A 540 30.59 -17.49 -13.32
C VAL A 540 31.30 -16.13 -13.31
N THR A 541 30.58 -15.06 -13.68
CA THR A 541 31.14 -13.71 -13.79
C THR A 541 31.24 -13.00 -12.44
N SER A 542 30.32 -13.25 -11.51
CA SER A 542 30.34 -12.61 -10.19
C SER A 542 31.45 -13.10 -9.28
N ILE A 543 31.79 -14.38 -9.33
CA ILE A 543 32.80 -14.98 -8.43
C ILE A 543 34.06 -15.45 -9.16
N ASN A 544 34.17 -15.19 -10.47
CA ASN A 544 35.30 -15.58 -11.31
C ASN A 544 35.62 -17.10 -11.22
N ASP A 545 34.58 -17.93 -11.12
CA ASP A 545 34.68 -19.40 -11.11
C ASP A 545 33.98 -19.95 -12.36
N PRO A 546 34.73 -20.46 -13.37
CA PRO A 546 34.15 -21.00 -14.59
C PRO A 546 33.29 -22.26 -14.34
N THR A 547 33.36 -22.85 -13.15
CA THR A 547 32.55 -24.02 -12.77
C THR A 547 31.27 -23.66 -12.03
N ALA A 548 31.05 -22.38 -11.69
CA ALA A 548 29.91 -21.92 -10.90
C ALA A 548 28.61 -21.79 -11.71
N HIS A 549 28.27 -22.87 -12.41
CA HIS A 549 26.99 -23.04 -13.11
C HIS A 549 25.89 -23.38 -12.10
N ALA A 550 24.64 -23.10 -12.47
CA ALA A 550 23.50 -23.21 -11.57
C ALA A 550 23.38 -24.59 -10.90
N GLU A 551 23.55 -25.67 -11.68
CA GLU A 551 23.50 -27.04 -11.22
C GLU A 551 24.64 -27.35 -10.25
N VAL A 552 25.87 -26.93 -10.57
CA VAL A 552 27.04 -27.15 -9.71
C VAL A 552 26.90 -26.39 -8.39
N VAL A 553 26.42 -25.15 -8.44
CA VAL A 553 26.15 -24.33 -7.25
C VAL A 553 25.06 -24.99 -6.40
N ALA A 554 23.97 -25.47 -7.02
CA ALA A 554 22.89 -26.14 -6.30
C ALA A 554 23.32 -27.47 -5.68
N ILE A 555 24.17 -28.26 -6.36
CA ILE A 555 24.77 -29.49 -5.83
C ILE A 555 25.66 -29.17 -4.62
N ARG A 556 26.54 -28.16 -4.73
CA ARG A 556 27.40 -27.72 -3.63
C ARG A 556 26.57 -27.30 -2.41
N ASP A 557 25.51 -26.53 -2.62
CA ASP A 557 24.57 -26.11 -1.56
C ASP A 557 23.89 -27.33 -0.92
N ALA A 558 23.33 -28.24 -1.72
CA ALA A 558 22.66 -29.45 -1.24
C ALA A 558 23.58 -30.36 -0.43
N CYS A 559 24.75 -30.71 -0.96
CA CYS A 559 25.72 -31.55 -0.29
C CYS A 559 26.16 -30.95 1.05
N LYS A 560 26.42 -29.64 1.08
CA LYS A 560 26.77 -28.93 2.31
C LYS A 560 25.66 -28.98 3.35
N ARG A 561 24.40 -28.78 2.95
CA ARG A 561 23.26 -28.81 3.88
C ARG A 561 22.96 -30.20 4.40
N LEU A 562 23.07 -31.21 3.56
CA LEU A 562 22.78 -32.60 3.91
C LEU A 562 23.96 -33.33 4.56
N GLY A 563 25.16 -32.74 4.54
CA GLY A 563 26.37 -33.37 5.09
C GLY A 563 26.79 -34.64 4.34
N THR A 564 26.46 -34.73 3.05
CA THR A 564 26.74 -35.89 2.17
C THR A 564 27.29 -35.41 0.83
N PHE A 565 28.01 -36.27 0.13
CA PHE A 565 28.47 -36.03 -1.25
C PHE A 565 27.62 -36.78 -2.30
N GLN A 566 26.68 -37.62 -1.85
CA GLN A 566 25.68 -38.28 -2.68
C GLN A 566 24.29 -37.72 -2.37
N LEU A 567 23.54 -37.41 -3.43
CA LEU A 567 22.21 -36.81 -3.39
C LEU A 567 21.13 -37.86 -3.67
N ASP A 568 21.27 -39.05 -3.08
CA ASP A 568 20.27 -40.11 -3.18
C ASP A 568 18.88 -39.60 -2.80
N ASP A 569 17.87 -40.09 -3.52
CA ASP A 569 16.46 -39.70 -3.43
C ASP A 569 16.17 -38.23 -3.80
N CYS A 570 17.16 -37.46 -4.26
CA CYS A 570 16.96 -36.09 -4.69
C CYS A 570 16.53 -36.01 -6.16
N VAL A 571 15.76 -34.96 -6.48
CA VAL A 571 15.43 -34.56 -7.85
C VAL A 571 16.07 -33.20 -8.13
N ILE A 572 16.76 -33.09 -9.27
CA ILE A 572 17.32 -31.82 -9.72
C ILE A 572 16.38 -31.20 -10.77
N TYR A 573 15.95 -29.97 -10.53
CA TYR A 573 15.22 -29.15 -11.50
C TYR A 573 16.14 -28.03 -11.98
N THR A 574 16.37 -27.95 -13.28
CA THR A 574 17.21 -26.91 -13.89
C THR A 574 16.46 -26.16 -14.99
N SER A 575 16.67 -24.85 -15.11
CA SER A 575 15.99 -24.01 -16.10
C SER A 575 16.39 -24.33 -17.55
N CYS A 576 17.50 -25.04 -17.75
CA CYS A 576 17.98 -25.46 -19.06
C CYS A 576 18.63 -26.86 -18.99
N GLU A 577 18.65 -27.59 -20.09
CA GLU A 577 19.37 -28.85 -20.23
C GLU A 577 20.83 -28.70 -19.74
N PRO A 578 21.30 -29.55 -18.80
CA PRO A 578 22.63 -29.40 -18.23
C PRO A 578 23.74 -29.51 -19.29
N CYS A 579 24.74 -28.62 -19.22
CA CYS A 579 25.94 -28.73 -20.05
C CYS A 579 26.84 -29.92 -19.64
N PRO A 580 27.85 -30.31 -20.43
CA PRO A 580 28.65 -31.51 -20.14
C PRO A 580 29.33 -31.52 -18.77
N MET A 581 29.78 -30.35 -18.29
CA MET A 581 30.34 -30.21 -16.94
C MET A 581 29.30 -30.51 -15.86
N CYS A 582 28.09 -29.92 -16.01
CA CYS A 582 27.00 -30.11 -15.06
C CYS A 582 26.50 -31.56 -15.09
N ILE A 583 26.42 -32.18 -16.27
CA ILE A 583 26.15 -33.62 -16.40
C ILE A 583 27.17 -34.45 -15.63
N GLY A 584 28.46 -34.16 -15.80
CA GLY A 584 29.52 -34.84 -15.03
C GLY A 584 29.32 -34.71 -13.52
N ALA A 585 29.03 -33.51 -13.03
CA ALA A 585 28.75 -33.27 -11.62
C ALA A 585 27.49 -34.02 -11.14
N ILE A 586 26.43 -34.07 -11.96
CA ILE A 586 25.19 -34.80 -11.66
C ILE A 586 25.47 -36.30 -11.52
N TYR A 587 26.25 -36.91 -12.42
CA TYR A 587 26.60 -38.33 -12.32
C TYR A 587 27.43 -38.64 -11.06
N TRP A 588 28.33 -37.74 -10.66
CA TRP A 588 29.06 -37.88 -9.39
C TRP A 588 28.15 -37.74 -8.16
N ALA A 589 27.16 -36.85 -8.23
CA ALA A 589 26.22 -36.58 -7.14
C ALA A 589 25.09 -37.60 -7.03
N ARG A 590 24.81 -38.42 -8.06
CA ARG A 590 23.82 -39.53 -8.06
C ARG A 590 22.40 -39.16 -7.57
N PRO A 591 21.77 -38.07 -8.07
CA PRO A 591 20.34 -37.85 -7.80
C PRO A 591 19.48 -38.93 -8.47
N ASN A 592 18.24 -39.09 -8.00
CA ASN A 592 17.27 -40.03 -8.57
C ASN A 592 16.91 -39.66 -10.02
N ARG A 593 16.68 -38.37 -10.29
CA ARG A 593 16.40 -37.88 -11.66
C ARG A 593 16.68 -36.39 -11.83
N VAL A 594 16.74 -35.97 -13.09
CA VAL A 594 16.87 -34.56 -13.51
C VAL A 594 15.67 -34.16 -14.36
N VAL A 595 15.15 -32.95 -14.15
CA VAL A 595 14.09 -32.32 -14.94
C VAL A 595 14.61 -30.99 -15.45
N TYR A 596 14.43 -30.70 -16.74
CA TYR A 596 14.93 -29.47 -17.34
C TYR A 596 13.84 -28.69 -18.08
N GLY A 597 14.01 -27.37 -18.16
CA GLY A 597 13.08 -26.45 -18.83
C GLY A 597 13.40 -26.26 -20.32
N CYS A 598 14.35 -25.38 -20.62
CA CYS A 598 14.84 -25.14 -21.99
C CYS A 598 15.79 -26.25 -22.45
N ASP A 599 15.94 -26.45 -23.76
CA ASP A 599 16.94 -27.36 -24.33
C ASP A 599 18.28 -26.64 -24.63
N ARG A 600 19.31 -27.42 -24.96
CA ARG A 600 20.63 -26.88 -25.35
C ARG A 600 20.61 -25.96 -26.58
N PHE A 601 19.61 -26.09 -27.46
CA PHE A 601 19.51 -25.25 -28.65
C PHE A 601 19.00 -23.86 -28.29
N ASN A 602 18.15 -23.76 -27.27
CA ASN A 602 17.76 -22.48 -26.68
C ASN A 602 18.99 -21.76 -26.08
N ALA A 603 19.86 -22.46 -25.34
CA ALA A 603 21.09 -21.88 -24.79
C ALA A 603 22.04 -21.39 -25.89
N ALA A 604 22.24 -22.20 -26.94
CA ALA A 604 23.09 -21.83 -28.08
C ALA A 604 22.59 -20.56 -28.80
N SER A 605 21.26 -20.39 -28.94
CA SER A 605 20.66 -19.24 -29.62
C SER A 605 20.97 -17.88 -28.98
N ILE A 606 21.36 -17.88 -27.70
CA ILE A 606 21.72 -16.68 -26.94
C ILE A 606 23.23 -16.61 -26.62
N GLY A 607 24.05 -17.41 -27.32
CA GLY A 607 25.51 -17.30 -27.29
C GLY A 607 26.24 -18.16 -26.26
N PHE A 608 25.58 -19.17 -25.66
CA PHE A 608 26.28 -20.14 -24.81
C PHE A 608 26.81 -21.32 -25.62
N ASP A 609 28.08 -21.66 -25.40
CA ASP A 609 28.86 -22.55 -26.26
C ASP A 609 28.84 -24.01 -25.78
N ASP A 610 27.70 -24.48 -25.25
CA ASP A 610 27.59 -25.81 -24.65
C ASP A 610 27.83 -26.94 -25.68
N ASP A 611 27.42 -26.72 -26.93
CA ASP A 611 27.58 -27.66 -28.05
C ASP A 611 29.05 -27.88 -28.43
N PHE A 612 29.92 -26.87 -28.28
CA PHE A 612 31.35 -27.01 -28.53
C PHE A 612 31.97 -28.05 -27.59
N ILE A 613 31.64 -28.01 -26.30
CA ILE A 613 32.19 -28.93 -25.29
C ILE A 613 31.69 -30.36 -25.53
N TYR A 614 30.42 -30.54 -25.91
CA TYR A 614 29.91 -31.87 -26.29
C TYR A 614 30.72 -32.50 -27.43
N LYS A 615 31.08 -31.70 -28.44
CA LYS A 615 31.92 -32.16 -29.56
C LYS A 615 33.35 -32.48 -29.14
N GLU A 616 33.93 -31.71 -28.22
CA GLU A 616 35.30 -31.96 -27.73
C GLU A 616 35.40 -33.24 -26.90
N ILE A 617 34.41 -33.54 -26.06
CA ILE A 617 34.42 -34.74 -25.21
C ILE A 617 34.36 -36.02 -26.04
N ALA A 618 33.64 -35.99 -27.16
CA ALA A 618 33.51 -37.13 -28.07
C ALA A 618 34.78 -37.43 -28.89
N LYS A 619 35.77 -36.53 -28.90
CA LYS A 619 37.03 -36.73 -29.62
C LYS A 619 38.03 -37.56 -28.81
N ASP A 620 38.85 -38.32 -29.52
CA ASP A 620 40.08 -38.91 -28.98
C ASP A 620 40.94 -37.83 -28.33
N ARG A 621 41.66 -38.19 -27.26
CA ARG A 621 42.44 -37.26 -26.44
C ARG A 621 43.35 -36.36 -27.28
N ASP A 622 44.01 -36.93 -28.28
CA ASP A 622 45.01 -36.24 -29.09
C ASP A 622 44.36 -35.35 -30.19
N ALA A 623 43.06 -35.49 -30.43
CA ALA A 623 42.28 -34.69 -31.38
C ALA A 623 41.52 -33.53 -30.72
N ARG A 624 41.59 -33.38 -29.39
CA ARG A 624 40.97 -32.29 -28.64
C ARG A 624 41.73 -30.98 -28.86
N LYS A 625 40.99 -29.86 -28.85
CA LYS A 625 41.52 -28.50 -29.05
C LYS A 625 42.46 -28.08 -27.93
N ILE A 626 42.22 -28.55 -26.70
CA ILE A 626 43.12 -28.36 -25.56
C ILE A 626 44.11 -29.54 -25.55
N PRO A 627 45.41 -29.32 -25.81
CA PRO A 627 46.40 -30.39 -25.81
C PRO A 627 46.54 -31.02 -24.42
N MET A 628 46.56 -32.35 -24.35
CA MET A 628 46.74 -33.11 -23.11
C MET A 628 47.99 -33.99 -23.23
N SER A 629 49.00 -33.72 -22.40
CA SER A 629 50.26 -34.49 -22.37
C SER A 629 50.38 -35.26 -21.05
N GLN A 630 50.72 -36.54 -21.11
CA GLN A 630 50.97 -37.37 -19.93
C GLN A 630 52.47 -37.41 -19.61
N ILE A 631 52.83 -37.04 -18.38
CA ILE A 631 54.20 -37.06 -17.85
C ILE A 631 54.20 -37.64 -16.43
N LEU A 632 55.34 -38.18 -15.97
CA LEU A 632 55.53 -38.73 -14.61
C LEU A 632 54.50 -39.81 -14.20
N GLY A 633 54.05 -40.63 -15.15
CA GLY A 633 52.95 -41.59 -14.92
C GLY A 633 53.24 -42.62 -13.82
N GLU A 634 54.46 -43.15 -13.75
CA GLU A 634 54.85 -44.12 -12.71
C GLU A 634 54.91 -43.47 -11.32
N GLU A 635 55.43 -42.25 -11.20
CA GLU A 635 55.46 -41.51 -9.93
C GLU A 635 54.04 -41.17 -9.45
N ALA A 636 53.17 -40.73 -10.36
CA ALA A 636 51.77 -40.45 -10.03
C ALA A 636 51.02 -41.71 -9.55
N LYS A 637 51.31 -42.88 -10.13
CA LYS A 637 50.68 -44.16 -9.78
C LYS A 637 50.96 -44.58 -8.33
N ILE A 638 52.13 -44.23 -7.78
CA ILE A 638 52.48 -44.56 -6.38
C ILE A 638 51.41 -44.03 -5.41
N VAL A 639 50.88 -42.83 -5.63
CA VAL A 639 49.82 -42.24 -4.78
C VAL A 639 48.51 -43.05 -4.86
N PHE A 640 48.20 -43.64 -6.02
CA PHE A 640 47.03 -44.52 -6.18
C PHE A 640 47.22 -45.84 -5.41
N ASP A 641 48.43 -46.40 -5.46
CA ASP A 641 48.78 -47.60 -4.70
C ASP A 641 48.73 -47.34 -3.18
N GLU A 642 49.17 -46.16 -2.72
CA GLU A 642 49.01 -45.72 -1.33
C GLU A 642 47.54 -45.60 -0.92
N TRP A 643 46.71 -44.96 -1.75
CA TRP A 643 45.26 -44.88 -1.52
C TRP A 643 44.62 -46.26 -1.45
N SER A 644 45.06 -47.22 -2.29
CA SER A 644 44.52 -48.59 -2.26
C SER A 644 44.71 -49.27 -0.89
N LYS A 645 45.80 -48.97 -0.20
CA LYS A 645 46.18 -49.53 1.11
C LYS A 645 45.68 -48.72 2.31
N LYS A 646 45.16 -47.50 2.09
CA LYS A 646 44.65 -46.64 3.16
C LYS A 646 43.40 -47.27 3.79
N MET A 647 43.45 -47.54 5.10
CA MET A 647 42.40 -48.25 5.84
C MET A 647 41.23 -47.36 6.26
N ASP A 648 41.47 -46.05 6.41
CA ASP A 648 40.51 -45.02 6.83
C ASP A 648 39.98 -44.20 5.64
N LYS A 649 40.04 -44.75 4.43
CA LYS A 649 39.51 -44.08 3.24
C LYS A 649 37.98 -44.21 3.18
N LEU A 650 37.32 -43.18 2.66
CA LEU A 650 35.92 -43.25 2.26
C LEU A 650 35.82 -43.83 0.85
N GLU A 651 34.89 -44.78 0.65
CA GLU A 651 34.53 -45.25 -0.69
C GLU A 651 33.59 -44.22 -1.35
N TYR A 652 33.81 -43.93 -2.63
CA TYR A 652 33.13 -42.88 -3.40
C TYR A 652 32.09 -43.43 -4.38
#